data_AF-A0A3M7DR50-F1
#
_entry.id   AF-A0A3M7DR50-F1
#
_cell.length_a   1.000
_cell.length_b   1.000
_cell.length_c   1.000
_cell.angle_alpha   90.00
_cell.angle_beta   90.00
_cell.angle_gamma   90.00
#
_symmetry.space_group_name_H-M   'P 1'
#
loop_
_entity.id
_entity.type
_entity.pdbx_description
1 polymer ?
#
loop_
_entity_poly.entity_id
_entity_poly.type
_entity_poly.pdbx_seq_one_letter_code
_entity_poly.pdbx_strand_id
1 'polypeptide(L)'
;MFPTTRQATAMALRAKPTTALQPFRVATASISSSTKKDAAPAEQQQSRLGLVKGNPGTPPPMKGLKPRQEVPLPSQEGSNGVMQYALTTLDTITNWARQGSLWPMTFGLACCALEMMHLSTPRYDQDRMGIIFRASPRQSDVMIVAGTLTNKMAPALRQVYDQMPDPRWVISMGSCANGGGYYHYSYSVTRGCDRIVPVDIYVPGCPPTAEALMFGIFQLQKKMRHTKITPSSTMTRITKIATGLALTELALCQSGADILNFVNPLIGTVDGGHVFPGATLPFGMAKAVADVNGEDQGGFASDGSNITGFSHMHDSGTGGSPSLGNFPLFPQAGCPGDILNNCFFPKETRATPRINGSVRAHPGYFAVEMATNIKAEMTVTNHTALYRFSFPETPVENNATLSPLILADLTDLPDSRINGSVTVDEETGRITGSGSFSPSFGIGSYTLYFCADFNGAAAKDTGVFMNNRAGSEPKNLSTVQDGVNNSPEILPAGAWTQFHAPEGDDNEILARVGVSFISVDQACKNAESEIPDFDFEGVHTAAQDAWTKTLGAVEVTPGEGVNASLQTVFWSGIYRASLSPQDYTGENPLWNSTEPYYDSYYCIWDSFRSIHTMITILDPLSQVRMLRSLIDIYLHEGWLPDCRMSLCKGFTQGGSNADIVLADAYLKIKSISDGVDWATAYEAVVWDAEVEPENWSVQGRGGLHSWKNLHYIPTEDYDPYGVGPFTRSISRTVEYAYDDFCIAEMAQDMSHEADAQKYFGRSEYWRNMYLPTQNSSINGSDTGFTGFLQPRFLNGTWGFQDPIFCSPLLNFTSCYLNPDGHETYEGSSWLYTTFVPHDMASLITTLGGPDQFVKRLDYLHESGLLYIGDEQGFLPVFQYHYAGRPGKSAERAHYYIPRLFNTTLVGIPGNDDSGAMGSFVALTMMGLFPNPGQDVYLITPPFFEEWSITNPVTGKKATVRNRNFDAGYENLYIQSATLDGKAYRKNWLTHDFFLNGGVLELTLGRNESDWGTQEEDLPPSMSTNHRMTGYSLL
;
A
#
# COMPACT_ATOMS: atom_id res chain seq x y z
N MET A 1 -7.59 51.07 -44.27
CA MET A 1 -8.92 51.62 -44.59
C MET A 1 -9.95 50.95 -43.69
N PHE A 2 -10.61 51.71 -42.80
CA PHE A 2 -12.00 51.44 -42.37
C PHE A 2 -12.96 52.01 -43.46
N PRO A 3 -14.30 51.81 -43.48
CA PRO A 3 -15.22 51.27 -42.43
C PRO A 3 -16.15 50.13 -42.98
N THR A 4 -17.27 49.65 -42.39
CA THR A 4 -18.10 50.09 -41.23
C THR A 4 -18.82 48.90 -40.54
N THR A 5 -19.42 49.19 -39.39
CA THR A 5 -20.37 48.45 -38.54
C THR A 5 -21.79 48.21 -39.09
N ARG A 6 -22.54 47.27 -38.48
CA ARG A 6 -23.86 47.58 -37.87
C ARG A 6 -24.36 46.53 -36.85
N GLN A 7 -24.93 47.02 -35.75
CA GLN A 7 -25.68 46.26 -34.73
C GLN A 7 -27.19 46.19 -35.09
N ALA A 8 -27.91 45.18 -34.59
CA ALA A 8 -29.31 45.32 -34.15
C ALA A 8 -29.73 44.18 -33.20
N THR A 9 -30.40 44.54 -32.11
CA THR A 9 -30.96 43.67 -31.05
C THR A 9 -32.32 43.04 -31.43
N ALA A 10 -32.61 41.84 -30.90
CA ALA A 10 -33.99 41.40 -30.58
C ALA A 10 -34.02 40.35 -29.45
N MET A 11 -34.97 40.48 -28.51
CA MET A 11 -35.29 39.50 -27.46
C MET A 11 -36.21 38.38 -27.98
N ALA A 12 -36.19 37.17 -27.39
CA ALA A 12 -37.36 36.57 -26.69
C ALA A 12 -37.24 35.04 -26.36
N LEU A 13 -37.38 34.73 -25.05
CA LEU A 13 -38.20 33.64 -24.46
C LEU A 13 -38.08 32.16 -24.91
N ARG A 14 -37.51 31.33 -24.00
CA ARG A 14 -38.06 30.07 -23.40
C ARG A 14 -36.94 29.34 -22.62
N ALA A 15 -37.16 28.55 -21.56
CA ALA A 15 -38.15 28.55 -20.48
C ALA A 15 -37.55 27.69 -19.33
N LYS A 16 -37.70 28.09 -18.06
CA LYS A 16 -37.27 27.27 -16.89
C LYS A 16 -38.45 26.48 -16.32
N PRO A 17 -38.28 25.21 -15.90
CA PRO A 17 -39.24 24.53 -15.05
C PRO A 17 -38.95 24.88 -13.58
N THR A 18 -39.81 25.72 -12.99
CA THR A 18 -39.94 25.86 -11.54
C THR A 18 -41.05 24.93 -11.04
N THR A 19 -40.74 24.09 -10.04
CA THR A 19 -41.76 23.43 -9.22
C THR A 19 -41.41 23.63 -7.77
N ALA A 20 -42.17 24.48 -7.08
CA ALA A 20 -42.01 24.75 -5.66
C ALA A 20 -43.11 24.03 -4.87
N LEU A 21 -42.75 23.37 -3.78
CA LEU A 21 -43.67 22.94 -2.72
C LEU A 21 -43.13 23.42 -1.37
N GLN A 22 -44.03 23.93 -0.54
CA GLN A 22 -43.69 24.70 0.66
C GLN A 22 -43.32 23.82 1.88
N PRO A 23 -42.48 24.31 2.80
CA PRO A 23 -42.25 23.66 4.08
C PRO A 23 -43.42 23.90 5.04
N PHE A 24 -43.91 22.84 5.69
CA PHE A 24 -44.86 22.95 6.82
C PHE A 24 -44.15 22.78 8.16
N ARG A 25 -44.52 23.61 9.14
CA ARG A 25 -43.91 23.69 10.48
C ARG A 25 -44.35 22.54 11.39
N VAL A 26 -43.42 22.06 12.23
CA VAL A 26 -43.71 21.59 13.60
C VAL A 26 -42.74 22.29 14.57
N ALA A 27 -43.15 22.44 15.83
CA ALA A 27 -42.72 23.54 16.70
C ALA A 27 -41.45 23.30 17.54
N THR A 28 -40.92 24.43 18.01
CA THR A 28 -39.82 24.64 18.96
C THR A 28 -39.95 23.92 20.30
N ALA A 29 -38.82 23.42 20.82
CA ALA A 29 -38.51 23.46 22.25
C ALA A 29 -37.00 23.75 22.44
N SER A 30 -36.69 24.94 22.94
CA SER A 30 -35.33 25.45 23.16
C SER A 30 -34.96 25.40 24.65
N ILE A 31 -33.76 24.92 25.01
CA ILE A 31 -33.15 25.26 26.30
C ILE A 31 -31.69 25.69 26.11
N SER A 32 -31.41 26.88 26.62
CA SER A 32 -30.13 27.60 26.66
C SER A 32 -29.00 26.81 27.32
N SER A 33 -27.79 27.00 26.81
CA SER A 33 -26.55 26.79 27.57
C SER A 33 -26.32 27.95 28.56
N SER A 34 -25.74 27.67 29.74
CA SER A 34 -24.98 28.68 30.49
C SER A 34 -23.98 28.09 31.49
N THR A 35 -22.70 28.41 31.22
CA THR A 35 -21.64 28.77 32.20
C THR A 35 -21.08 27.77 33.23
N LYS A 36 -19.75 27.62 33.12
CA LYS A 36 -18.73 27.08 34.06
C LYS A 36 -18.98 27.25 35.56
N LYS A 37 -18.48 26.28 36.36
CA LYS A 37 -17.59 26.53 37.51
C LYS A 37 -16.76 25.31 37.90
N ASP A 38 -15.57 25.57 38.44
CA ASP A 38 -14.52 24.59 38.74
C ASP A 38 -14.66 23.88 40.12
N ALA A 39 -13.70 22.98 40.39
CA ALA A 39 -13.54 22.08 41.54
C ALA A 39 -13.56 22.76 42.95
N ALA A 40 -13.57 22.08 44.12
CA ALA A 40 -13.07 20.75 44.47
C ALA A 40 -13.82 20.11 45.70
N PRO A 41 -13.22 19.45 46.74
CA PRO A 41 -13.54 18.04 47.05
C PRO A 41 -14.06 17.75 48.48
N ALA A 42 -14.64 16.55 48.69
CA ALA A 42 -14.66 15.76 49.96
C ALA A 42 -15.52 14.48 49.70
N GLU A 43 -15.09 13.25 49.95
CA GLU A 43 -14.79 12.55 51.23
C GLU A 43 -16.03 11.89 51.90
N GLN A 44 -15.77 10.88 52.73
CA GLN A 44 -16.72 9.83 53.16
C GLN A 44 -17.72 10.29 54.24
N GLN A 45 -18.95 9.74 54.26
CA GLN A 45 -19.44 8.97 55.44
C GLN A 45 -20.76 8.20 55.25
N GLN A 46 -21.08 7.37 56.25
CA GLN A 46 -21.99 6.23 56.24
C GLN A 46 -23.41 6.52 56.79
N SER A 47 -24.25 5.47 56.71
CA SER A 47 -25.38 5.12 57.61
C SER A 47 -26.77 5.67 57.22
N ARG A 48 -27.92 5.01 57.48
CA ARG A 48 -28.28 3.85 58.35
C ARG A 48 -29.30 2.88 57.72
N LEU A 49 -29.46 1.70 58.34
CA LEU A 49 -30.47 0.68 58.04
C LEU A 49 -31.90 1.05 58.52
N GLY A 50 -32.90 0.43 57.88
CA GLY A 50 -34.23 0.13 58.46
C GLY A 50 -34.50 -1.39 58.43
N LEU A 51 -34.96 -1.97 59.55
CA LEU A 51 -35.04 -3.43 59.81
C LEU A 51 -36.47 -3.90 60.10
N VAL A 52 -36.89 -5.05 59.55
CA VAL A 52 -37.76 -6.08 60.17
C VAL A 52 -37.43 -7.44 59.51
N LYS A 53 -36.63 -8.34 60.11
CA LYS A 53 -36.91 -9.36 61.16
C LYS A 53 -37.57 -10.68 60.66
N GLY A 54 -36.74 -11.73 60.56
CA GLY A 54 -37.13 -13.14 60.47
C GLY A 54 -35.87 -14.03 60.36
N ASN A 55 -35.63 -14.92 61.33
CA ASN A 55 -34.46 -15.82 61.43
C ASN A 55 -34.98 -17.18 61.96
N PRO A 56 -34.37 -18.36 61.66
CA PRO A 56 -33.00 -18.66 62.10
C PRO A 56 -32.15 -19.54 61.14
N GLY A 57 -30.82 -19.46 61.30
CA GLY A 57 -29.90 -20.51 60.82
C GLY A 57 -28.45 -20.06 60.69
N THR A 58 -27.59 -20.39 61.67
CA THR A 58 -26.13 -20.22 61.56
C THR A 58 -25.53 -21.33 60.69
N PRO A 59 -24.76 -21.02 59.63
CA PRO A 59 -23.93 -22.00 58.95
C PRO A 59 -22.79 -22.50 59.87
N PRO A 60 -22.27 -23.73 59.66
CA PRO A 60 -21.20 -24.30 60.47
C PRO A 60 -19.86 -23.59 60.24
N PRO A 61 -18.89 -23.70 61.17
CA PRO A 61 -17.58 -23.08 61.02
C PRO A 61 -16.85 -23.63 59.79
N MET A 62 -16.21 -22.74 59.03
CA MET A 62 -15.32 -23.13 57.92
C MET A 62 -14.21 -24.04 58.45
N LYS A 63 -14.25 -25.33 58.08
CA LYS A 63 -13.06 -26.18 58.16
C LYS A 63 -11.99 -25.57 57.27
N GLY A 64 -10.77 -25.50 57.80
CA GLY A 64 -9.68 -24.73 57.19
C GLY A 64 -9.46 -25.06 55.72
N LEU A 65 -9.19 -24.00 54.94
CA LEU A 65 -8.65 -24.11 53.59
C LEU A 65 -7.46 -25.06 53.61
N LYS A 66 -7.55 -26.18 52.86
CA LYS A 66 -6.36 -26.97 52.55
C LYS A 66 -5.35 -26.05 51.85
N PRO A 67 -4.04 -26.20 52.09
CA PRO A 67 -3.02 -25.45 51.35
C PRO A 67 -3.25 -25.58 49.85
N ARG A 68 -3.01 -24.50 49.11
CA ARG A 68 -3.06 -24.49 47.65
C ARG A 68 -2.08 -25.53 47.12
N GLN A 69 -2.60 -26.66 46.67
CA GLN A 69 -1.79 -27.70 46.05
C GLN A 69 -1.51 -27.24 44.63
N GLU A 70 -0.28 -26.78 44.39
CA GLU A 70 0.21 -26.53 43.04
C GLU A 70 0.30 -27.89 42.33
N VAL A 71 -0.47 -28.02 41.26
CA VAL A 71 -0.43 -29.19 40.38
C VAL A 71 0.61 -28.86 39.30
N PRO A 72 1.61 -29.74 39.07
CA PRO A 72 2.66 -29.49 38.09
C PRO A 72 2.09 -29.24 36.69
N LEU A 73 2.82 -28.45 35.89
CA LEU A 73 2.54 -28.32 34.46
C LEU A 73 2.80 -29.67 33.75
N PRO A 74 2.18 -29.96 32.59
CA PRO A 74 2.48 -31.18 31.81
C PRO A 74 3.97 -31.31 31.44
N SER A 75 4.68 -30.18 31.33
CA SER A 75 6.14 -30.11 31.14
C SER A 75 6.97 -30.54 32.37
N GLN A 76 6.32 -30.79 33.51
CA GLN A 76 6.93 -31.22 34.78
C GLN A 76 6.58 -32.67 35.15
N GLU A 77 5.74 -33.37 34.38
CA GLU A 77 5.59 -34.83 34.48
C GLU A 77 6.70 -35.52 33.66
N GLY A 78 7.57 -36.28 34.33
CA GLY A 78 8.68 -36.98 33.68
C GLY A 78 8.19 -38.02 32.66
N SER A 79 8.56 -37.85 31.39
CA SER A 79 8.14 -38.76 30.31
C SER A 79 9.12 -39.93 30.13
N ASN A 80 8.62 -41.15 30.35
CA ASN A 80 9.38 -42.38 30.14
C ASN A 80 9.28 -42.87 28.68
N GLY A 81 9.85 -42.12 27.74
CA GLY A 81 10.14 -42.60 26.38
C GLY A 81 9.64 -41.75 25.21
N VAL A 82 10.37 -41.81 24.10
CA VAL A 82 10.22 -40.96 22.90
C VAL A 82 8.82 -41.01 22.28
N MET A 83 8.19 -42.19 22.23
CA MET A 83 6.84 -42.34 21.68
C MET A 83 5.79 -41.60 22.52
N GLN A 84 5.95 -41.61 23.85
CA GLN A 84 5.04 -40.92 24.76
C GLN A 84 5.26 -39.41 24.70
N TYR A 85 6.52 -38.97 24.58
CA TYR A 85 6.86 -37.56 24.33
C TYR A 85 6.20 -37.03 23.05
N ALA A 86 6.37 -37.73 21.91
CA ALA A 86 5.77 -37.31 20.64
C ALA A 86 4.23 -37.20 20.69
N LEU A 87 3.55 -38.16 21.34
CA LEU A 87 2.11 -38.10 21.54
C LEU A 87 1.68 -36.97 22.49
N THR A 88 2.42 -36.73 23.58
CA THR A 88 2.14 -35.57 24.45
C THR A 88 2.38 -34.24 23.73
N THR A 89 3.37 -34.15 22.84
CA THR A 89 3.63 -32.94 22.05
C THR A 89 2.52 -32.70 21.02
N LEU A 90 2.01 -33.74 20.35
CA LEU A 90 0.86 -33.64 19.45
C LEU A 90 -0.46 -33.29 20.16
N ASP A 91 -0.75 -33.91 21.31
CA ASP A 91 -1.87 -33.52 22.17
C ASP A 91 -1.70 -32.06 22.64
N THR A 92 -0.47 -31.62 22.96
CA THR A 92 -0.18 -30.23 23.39
C THR A 92 -0.40 -29.23 22.25
N ILE A 93 0.16 -29.47 21.06
CA ILE A 93 0.01 -28.59 19.89
C ILE A 93 -1.45 -28.50 19.46
N THR A 94 -2.16 -29.64 19.39
CA THR A 94 -3.57 -29.65 18.97
C THR A 94 -4.47 -28.94 20.00
N ASN A 95 -4.21 -29.09 21.31
CA ASN A 95 -4.92 -28.32 22.33
C ASN A 95 -4.55 -26.83 22.33
N TRP A 96 -3.29 -26.49 22.00
CA TRP A 96 -2.84 -25.10 21.85
C TRP A 96 -3.50 -24.40 20.66
N ALA A 97 -3.68 -25.10 19.54
CA ALA A 97 -4.42 -24.59 18.39
C ALA A 97 -5.92 -24.39 18.73
N ARG A 98 -6.56 -25.39 19.36
CA ARG A 98 -7.99 -25.35 19.70
C ARG A 98 -8.36 -24.28 20.73
N GLN A 99 -7.53 -24.02 21.74
CA GLN A 99 -7.82 -22.95 22.71
C GLN A 99 -7.77 -21.55 22.09
N GLY A 100 -6.98 -21.36 21.02
CA GLY A 100 -6.76 -20.08 20.35
C GLY A 100 -7.71 -19.82 19.19
N SER A 101 -8.70 -20.69 18.98
CA SER A 101 -9.73 -20.53 17.94
C SER A 101 -11.02 -21.21 18.41
N LEU A 102 -11.73 -20.54 19.32
CA LEU A 102 -13.06 -20.93 19.78
C LEU A 102 -14.11 -20.19 18.95
N TRP A 103 -15.04 -20.90 18.36
CA TRP A 103 -16.09 -20.33 17.53
C TRP A 103 -17.47 -20.52 18.18
N PRO A 104 -17.86 -19.64 19.14
CA PRO A 104 -19.18 -19.72 19.76
C PRO A 104 -20.32 -19.52 18.77
N MET A 105 -21.36 -20.33 18.93
CA MET A 105 -22.61 -20.16 18.23
C MET A 105 -23.37 -18.92 18.73
N THR A 106 -23.94 -18.13 17.82
CA THR A 106 -24.84 -17.02 18.15
C THR A 106 -26.21 -17.52 18.65
N PHE A 107 -26.29 -17.97 19.90
CA PHE A 107 -27.51 -18.58 20.48
C PHE A 107 -28.03 -17.84 21.74
N GLY A 108 -28.53 -16.61 21.53
CA GLY A 108 -29.15 -15.80 22.57
C GLY A 108 -30.62 -16.17 22.86
N LEU A 109 -30.98 -16.40 24.13
CA LEU A 109 -32.34 -16.80 24.54
C LEU A 109 -33.11 -15.73 25.34
N ALA A 110 -32.43 -14.84 26.05
CA ALA A 110 -33.06 -13.78 26.86
C ALA A 110 -32.07 -12.63 27.13
N CYS A 111 -32.30 -11.83 28.18
CA CYS A 111 -31.45 -10.69 28.58
C CYS A 111 -29.95 -11.00 28.75
N CYS A 112 -29.56 -12.26 29.01
CA CYS A 112 -28.15 -12.66 29.06
C CYS A 112 -27.45 -12.55 27.69
N ALA A 113 -28.20 -12.58 26.59
CA ALA A 113 -27.67 -12.38 25.25
C ALA A 113 -27.12 -10.97 25.02
N LEU A 114 -27.60 -9.95 25.74
CA LEU A 114 -27.07 -8.59 25.64
C LEU A 114 -25.63 -8.50 26.16
N GLU A 115 -25.33 -9.16 27.27
CA GLU A 115 -23.97 -9.24 27.83
C GLU A 115 -23.06 -10.13 26.97
N MET A 116 -23.62 -11.15 26.31
CA MET A 116 -22.93 -11.96 25.30
C MET A 116 -22.56 -11.13 24.06
N MET A 117 -23.47 -10.28 23.57
CA MET A 117 -23.20 -9.33 22.47
C MET A 117 -22.24 -8.22 22.90
N HIS A 118 -22.31 -7.76 24.14
CA HIS A 118 -21.40 -6.75 24.70
C HIS A 118 -19.96 -7.26 24.74
N LEU A 119 -19.75 -8.57 24.97
CA LEU A 119 -18.43 -9.20 24.93
C LEU A 119 -17.75 -9.12 23.55
N SER A 120 -18.54 -9.10 22.47
CA SER A 120 -18.09 -8.94 21.09
C SER A 120 -18.01 -7.49 20.59
N THR A 121 -18.17 -6.48 21.46
CA THR A 121 -17.96 -5.07 21.06
C THR A 121 -16.52 -4.62 21.37
N PRO A 122 -16.03 -3.49 20.78
CA PRO A 122 -14.63 -3.06 20.89
C PRO A 122 -14.10 -2.83 22.31
N ARG A 123 -14.97 -2.78 23.33
CA ARG A 123 -14.57 -2.63 24.74
C ARG A 123 -13.88 -3.89 25.29
N TYR A 124 -14.32 -5.07 24.87
CA TYR A 124 -13.74 -6.35 25.32
C TYR A 124 -13.08 -7.12 24.18
N ASP A 125 -13.57 -6.94 22.94
CA ASP A 125 -12.90 -7.36 21.71
C ASP A 125 -12.34 -8.79 21.81
N GLN A 126 -13.25 -9.72 22.12
CA GLN A 126 -12.91 -11.14 22.34
C GLN A 126 -12.28 -11.80 21.11
N ASP A 127 -12.49 -11.25 19.91
CA ASP A 127 -11.99 -11.75 18.64
C ASP A 127 -10.45 -11.74 18.63
N ARG A 128 -9.80 -10.76 19.30
CA ARG A 128 -8.33 -10.76 19.52
C ARG A 128 -7.80 -11.99 20.28
N MET A 129 -8.68 -12.66 21.03
CA MET A 129 -8.37 -13.85 21.83
C MET A 129 -8.77 -15.14 21.11
N GLY A 130 -9.11 -15.05 19.82
CA GLY A 130 -9.54 -16.16 18.99
C GLY A 130 -10.98 -16.61 19.27
N ILE A 131 -11.84 -15.75 19.82
CA ILE A 131 -13.23 -16.08 20.17
C ILE A 131 -14.17 -15.42 19.15
N ILE A 132 -14.57 -16.13 18.09
CA ILE A 132 -15.31 -15.54 16.95
C ILE A 132 -16.72 -16.14 16.86
N PHE A 133 -17.76 -15.30 16.92
CA PHE A 133 -19.13 -15.79 16.83
C PHE A 133 -19.48 -16.32 15.42
N ARG A 134 -20.15 -17.47 15.35
CA ARG A 134 -20.64 -18.09 14.10
C ARG A 134 -22.14 -18.34 14.15
N ALA A 135 -22.82 -18.09 13.02
CA ALA A 135 -24.27 -18.26 12.90
C ALA A 135 -24.70 -19.70 12.54
N SER A 136 -23.77 -20.53 12.07
CA SER A 136 -24.04 -21.92 11.64
C SER A 136 -23.53 -22.93 12.66
N PRO A 137 -24.35 -23.92 13.09
CA PRO A 137 -23.89 -24.99 13.99
C PRO A 137 -22.76 -25.81 13.39
N ARG A 138 -22.76 -26.02 12.07
CA ARG A 138 -21.69 -26.76 11.37
C ARG A 138 -20.33 -26.05 11.41
N GLN A 139 -20.30 -24.79 11.81
CA GLN A 139 -19.13 -23.93 11.96
C GLN A 139 -18.94 -23.46 13.42
N SER A 140 -19.57 -24.10 14.40
CA SER A 140 -19.46 -23.69 15.81
C SER A 140 -18.98 -24.85 16.67
N ASP A 141 -17.94 -24.64 17.49
CA ASP A 141 -17.41 -25.64 18.44
C ASP A 141 -17.79 -25.32 19.89
N VAL A 142 -18.30 -24.12 20.20
CA VAL A 142 -18.84 -23.74 21.50
C VAL A 142 -20.31 -23.32 21.38
N MET A 143 -21.16 -23.79 22.28
CA MET A 143 -22.56 -23.34 22.41
C MET A 143 -22.73 -22.56 23.70
N ILE A 144 -23.05 -21.27 23.61
CA ILE A 144 -23.38 -20.44 24.78
C ILE A 144 -24.91 -20.39 24.93
N VAL A 145 -25.45 -21.03 25.96
CA VAL A 145 -26.89 -20.98 26.28
C VAL A 145 -27.16 -19.73 27.11
N ALA A 146 -27.31 -18.59 26.43
CA ALA A 146 -27.46 -17.27 27.06
C ALA A 146 -28.92 -16.91 27.35
N GLY A 147 -29.48 -17.45 28.44
CA GLY A 147 -30.78 -17.02 28.99
C GLY A 147 -31.82 -18.12 29.21
N THR A 148 -33.10 -17.74 29.24
CA THR A 148 -34.20 -18.63 29.65
C THR A 148 -34.58 -19.65 28.57
N LEU A 149 -34.22 -20.91 28.78
CA LEU A 149 -34.68 -22.01 27.94
C LEU A 149 -36.10 -22.45 28.32
N THR A 150 -37.00 -22.52 27.34
CA THR A 150 -38.39 -22.99 27.53
C THR A 150 -38.55 -24.44 27.10
N ASN A 151 -39.54 -25.14 27.68
CA ASN A 151 -39.86 -26.52 27.30
C ASN A 151 -40.21 -26.66 25.80
N LYS A 152 -40.72 -25.59 25.16
CA LYS A 152 -40.98 -25.55 23.72
C LYS A 152 -39.69 -25.41 22.87
N MET A 153 -38.68 -24.72 23.38
CA MET A 153 -37.41 -24.47 22.66
C MET A 153 -36.37 -25.57 22.88
N ALA A 154 -36.52 -26.39 23.92
CA ALA A 154 -35.61 -27.49 24.24
C ALA A 154 -35.31 -28.46 23.06
N PRO A 155 -36.29 -28.88 22.23
CA PRO A 155 -36.00 -29.73 21.07
C PRO A 155 -35.12 -29.03 20.01
N ALA A 156 -35.33 -27.73 19.80
CA ALA A 156 -34.54 -26.94 18.85
C ALA A 156 -33.09 -26.75 19.36
N LEU A 157 -32.90 -26.45 20.65
CA LEU A 157 -31.57 -26.42 21.27
C LEU A 157 -30.84 -27.76 21.07
N ARG A 158 -31.52 -28.89 21.29
CA ARG A 158 -30.93 -30.22 21.11
C ARG A 158 -30.52 -30.46 19.66
N GLN A 159 -31.41 -30.21 18.70
CA GLN A 159 -31.15 -30.36 17.28
C GLN A 159 -29.95 -29.53 16.81
N VAL A 160 -29.82 -28.30 17.32
CA VAL A 160 -28.73 -27.39 16.99
C VAL A 160 -27.40 -27.87 17.59
N TYR A 161 -27.41 -28.40 18.83
CA TYR A 161 -26.23 -29.03 19.45
C TYR A 161 -25.79 -30.30 18.69
N ASP A 162 -26.73 -31.12 18.24
CA ASP A 162 -26.46 -32.34 17.45
C ASP A 162 -25.92 -32.05 16.04
N GLN A 163 -26.00 -30.80 15.56
CA GLN A 163 -25.44 -30.35 14.28
C GLN A 163 -24.03 -29.76 14.40
N MET A 164 -23.49 -29.60 15.61
CA MET A 164 -22.15 -29.08 15.83
C MET A 164 -21.07 -30.17 15.66
N PRO A 165 -19.94 -29.87 14.99
CA PRO A 165 -18.82 -30.80 14.83
C PRO A 165 -18.20 -31.17 16.20
N ASP A 166 -17.62 -32.37 16.29
CA ASP A 166 -16.83 -32.77 17.46
C ASP A 166 -15.35 -32.36 17.31
N PRO A 167 -14.68 -31.87 18.36
CA PRO A 167 -15.20 -31.70 19.73
C PRO A 167 -16.04 -30.42 19.89
N ARG A 168 -17.20 -30.54 20.55
CA ARG A 168 -18.08 -29.42 20.91
C ARG A 168 -18.23 -29.24 22.42
N TRP A 169 -18.36 -28.00 22.87
CA TRP A 169 -18.46 -27.61 24.28
C TRP A 169 -19.68 -26.73 24.55
N VAL A 170 -20.18 -26.70 25.79
CA VAL A 170 -21.34 -25.87 26.17
C VAL A 170 -21.09 -25.00 27.40
N ILE A 171 -21.35 -23.70 27.27
CA ILE A 171 -21.36 -22.73 28.37
C ILE A 171 -22.82 -22.41 28.72
N SER A 172 -23.26 -22.70 29.93
CA SER A 172 -24.56 -22.24 30.44
C SER A 172 -24.40 -20.87 31.08
N MET A 173 -25.11 -19.85 30.55
CA MET A 173 -24.95 -18.46 30.96
C MET A 173 -26.24 -17.90 31.58
N GLY A 174 -26.15 -17.57 32.87
CA GLY A 174 -27.21 -16.93 33.64
C GLY A 174 -28.10 -17.88 34.42
N SER A 175 -28.72 -17.38 35.50
CA SER A 175 -29.51 -18.17 36.46
C SER A 175 -30.64 -18.97 35.80
N CYS A 176 -31.25 -18.42 34.75
CA CYS A 176 -32.30 -19.07 33.97
C CYS A 176 -31.80 -20.29 33.18
N ALA A 177 -30.62 -20.20 32.55
CA ALA A 177 -29.99 -21.33 31.85
C ALA A 177 -29.49 -22.39 32.84
N ASN A 178 -28.86 -21.94 33.94
CA ASN A 178 -28.21 -22.80 34.93
C ASN A 178 -29.19 -23.63 35.78
N GLY A 179 -30.45 -23.22 35.89
CA GLY A 179 -31.43 -23.91 36.76
C GLY A 179 -32.87 -23.40 36.72
N GLY A 180 -33.25 -22.62 35.71
CA GLY A 180 -34.58 -21.99 35.59
C GLY A 180 -34.72 -20.64 36.30
N GLY A 181 -33.75 -20.23 37.13
CA GLY A 181 -33.69 -18.91 37.75
C GLY A 181 -34.95 -18.53 38.53
N TYR A 182 -35.39 -17.27 38.39
CA TYR A 182 -36.65 -16.78 38.97
C TYR A 182 -37.90 -17.55 38.46
N TYR A 183 -37.77 -18.24 37.32
CA TYR A 183 -38.84 -19.00 36.68
C TYR A 183 -38.81 -20.51 36.98
N HIS A 184 -38.02 -20.97 37.96
CA HIS A 184 -37.88 -22.40 38.31
C HIS A 184 -39.21 -23.13 38.57
N TYR A 185 -40.21 -22.42 39.09
CA TYR A 185 -41.56 -22.93 39.37
C TYR A 185 -42.56 -22.69 38.23
N SER A 186 -42.15 -22.07 37.12
CA SER A 186 -43.00 -21.92 35.93
C SER A 186 -43.18 -23.25 35.20
N TYR A 187 -44.39 -23.50 34.67
CA TYR A 187 -44.67 -24.68 33.85
C TYR A 187 -43.97 -24.64 32.46
N SER A 188 -43.55 -23.45 32.01
CA SER A 188 -43.04 -23.22 30.66
C SER A 188 -41.52 -23.25 30.52
N VAL A 189 -40.77 -23.21 31.63
CA VAL A 189 -39.31 -23.04 31.65
C VAL A 189 -38.62 -24.35 32.06
N THR A 190 -37.50 -24.68 31.41
CA THR A 190 -36.67 -25.83 31.79
C THR A 190 -35.94 -25.55 33.09
N ARG A 191 -35.86 -26.53 34.00
CA ARG A 191 -35.13 -26.40 35.28
C ARG A 191 -33.61 -26.62 35.12
N GLY A 192 -33.02 -25.91 34.16
CA GLY A 192 -31.63 -26.09 33.69
C GLY A 192 -31.55 -26.61 32.24
N CYS A 193 -30.62 -26.07 31.45
CA CYS A 193 -30.32 -26.54 30.09
C CYS A 193 -29.46 -27.82 30.05
N ASP A 194 -28.79 -28.13 31.16
CA ASP A 194 -28.06 -29.37 31.47
C ASP A 194 -28.92 -30.64 31.33
N ARG A 195 -30.25 -30.49 31.41
CA ARG A 195 -31.24 -31.54 31.15
C ARG A 195 -31.40 -31.91 29.66
N ILE A 196 -30.87 -31.09 28.75
CA ILE A 196 -31.07 -31.17 27.30
C ILE A 196 -29.73 -31.38 26.56
N VAL A 197 -28.71 -30.64 26.98
CA VAL A 197 -27.33 -30.68 26.44
C VAL A 197 -26.32 -30.75 27.60
N PRO A 198 -25.19 -31.46 27.46
CA PRO A 198 -24.19 -31.52 28.52
C PRO A 198 -23.54 -30.15 28.70
N VAL A 199 -23.43 -29.64 29.94
CA VAL A 199 -22.83 -28.32 30.23
C VAL A 199 -21.41 -28.47 30.77
N ASP A 200 -20.47 -27.74 30.17
CA ASP A 200 -19.05 -27.78 30.52
C ASP A 200 -18.62 -26.72 31.53
N ILE A 201 -19.19 -25.52 31.42
CA ILE A 201 -18.95 -24.36 32.29
C ILE A 201 -20.30 -23.68 32.61
N TYR A 202 -20.49 -23.29 33.87
CA TYR A 202 -21.64 -22.51 34.32
C TYR A 202 -21.19 -21.10 34.69
N VAL A 203 -21.83 -20.08 34.11
CA VAL A 203 -21.59 -18.66 34.43
C VAL A 203 -22.79 -18.13 35.24
N PRO A 204 -22.64 -17.85 36.55
CA PRO A 204 -23.73 -17.38 37.39
C PRO A 204 -23.97 -15.86 37.26
N GLY A 205 -25.24 -15.45 37.16
CA GLY A 205 -25.66 -14.04 37.13
C GLY A 205 -27.11 -13.88 36.62
N CYS A 206 -27.65 -12.67 36.60
CA CYS A 206 -29.02 -12.42 36.10
C CYS A 206 -29.25 -10.97 35.57
N PRO A 207 -28.65 -10.57 34.44
CA PRO A 207 -27.66 -11.32 33.65
C PRO A 207 -26.27 -11.32 34.31
N PRO A 208 -25.38 -12.27 33.98
CA PRO A 208 -23.95 -12.17 34.30
C PRO A 208 -23.29 -11.12 33.40
N THR A 209 -22.33 -10.36 33.92
CA THR A 209 -21.62 -9.33 33.12
C THR A 209 -20.73 -9.95 32.04
N ALA A 210 -20.40 -9.16 31.02
CA ALA A 210 -19.44 -9.55 29.98
C ALA A 210 -18.11 -10.13 30.55
N GLU A 211 -17.54 -9.55 31.62
CA GLU A 211 -16.30 -10.06 32.24
C GLU A 211 -16.49 -11.43 32.89
N ALA A 212 -17.68 -11.69 33.46
CA ALA A 212 -18.01 -13.00 34.02
C ALA A 212 -18.15 -14.07 32.93
N LEU A 213 -18.63 -13.70 31.73
CA LEU A 213 -18.63 -14.58 30.56
C LEU A 213 -17.20 -14.80 30.03
N MET A 214 -16.39 -13.75 29.90
CA MET A 214 -14.98 -13.85 29.48
C MET A 214 -14.19 -14.82 30.37
N PHE A 215 -14.35 -14.68 31.69
CA PHE A 215 -13.76 -15.60 32.66
C PHE A 215 -14.26 -17.04 32.50
N GLY A 216 -15.54 -17.22 32.17
CA GLY A 216 -16.10 -18.53 31.82
C GLY A 216 -15.43 -19.17 30.60
N ILE A 217 -15.14 -18.37 29.57
CA ILE A 217 -14.44 -18.85 28.36
C ILE A 217 -12.97 -19.19 28.67
N PHE A 218 -12.26 -18.40 29.47
CA PHE A 218 -10.90 -18.76 29.92
C PHE A 218 -10.86 -20.06 30.74
N GLN A 219 -11.89 -20.33 31.55
CA GLN A 219 -12.00 -21.61 32.25
C GLN A 219 -12.30 -22.78 31.29
N LEU A 220 -13.04 -22.55 30.19
CA LEU A 220 -13.22 -23.53 29.12
C LEU A 220 -11.89 -23.82 28.40
N GLN A 221 -11.17 -22.79 27.97
CA GLN A 221 -9.82 -22.94 27.38
C GLN A 221 -8.89 -23.73 28.32
N LYS A 222 -8.91 -23.44 29.62
CA LYS A 222 -8.15 -24.20 30.62
C LYS A 222 -8.58 -25.67 30.70
N LYS A 223 -9.88 -25.98 30.60
CA LYS A 223 -10.38 -27.36 30.54
C LYS A 223 -9.89 -28.08 29.28
N MET A 224 -9.88 -27.39 28.13
CA MET A 224 -9.40 -27.92 26.85
C MET A 224 -7.91 -28.27 26.89
N ARG A 225 -7.04 -27.41 27.47
CA ARG A 225 -5.59 -27.70 27.67
C ARG A 225 -5.28 -29.05 28.32
N HIS A 226 -6.20 -29.59 29.12
CA HIS A 226 -6.03 -30.84 29.85
C HIS A 226 -6.80 -32.02 29.25
N THR A 227 -7.40 -31.86 28.07
CA THR A 227 -8.16 -32.92 27.38
C THR A 227 -7.24 -33.71 26.45
N LYS A 228 -7.00 -34.99 26.75
CA LYS A 228 -6.21 -35.87 25.85
C LYS A 228 -6.99 -36.18 24.58
N ILE A 229 -6.36 -36.02 23.42
CA ILE A 229 -7.00 -36.17 22.11
C ILE A 229 -6.71 -37.56 21.55
N THR A 230 -5.55 -38.13 21.86
CA THR A 230 -5.11 -39.44 21.37
C THR A 230 -5.86 -40.61 22.05
N PRO A 231 -6.66 -41.42 21.32
CA PRO A 231 -7.16 -42.70 21.84
C PRO A 231 -6.06 -43.77 21.81
N SER A 232 -6.04 -44.64 22.82
CA SER A 232 -4.98 -45.65 23.05
C SER A 232 -4.95 -46.83 22.05
N SER A 233 -5.51 -46.69 20.83
CA SER A 233 -5.91 -47.83 19.99
C SER A 233 -5.43 -47.81 18.52
N THR A 234 -4.64 -46.83 18.07
CA THR A 234 -4.24 -46.75 16.65
C THR A 234 -2.72 -46.71 16.46
N MET A 235 -2.05 -47.68 17.07
CA MET A 235 -0.62 -47.94 16.87
C MET A 235 -0.46 -49.01 15.78
N THR A 236 -0.08 -48.61 14.55
CA THR A 236 0.60 -49.40 13.47
C THR A 236 0.26 -48.81 12.09
N ARG A 237 1.06 -47.85 11.62
CA ARG A 237 1.44 -47.56 10.21
C ARG A 237 2.01 -46.15 10.12
N ILE A 238 3.33 -46.05 10.11
CA ILE A 238 4.22 -45.10 9.40
C ILE A 238 5.60 -45.40 9.99
N THR A 239 6.37 -46.21 9.27
CA THR A 239 7.73 -46.59 9.68
C THR A 239 8.53 -46.91 8.43
N LYS A 240 9.05 -45.86 7.78
CA LYS A 240 10.18 -45.83 6.83
C LYS A 240 10.41 -44.37 6.42
N ILE A 241 11.66 -44.04 6.09
CA ILE A 241 12.16 -42.69 5.75
C ILE A 241 12.22 -41.74 6.96
N ALA A 242 13.26 -41.89 7.81
CA ALA A 242 13.87 -40.83 8.63
C ALA A 242 15.05 -41.39 9.47
N THR A 243 16.14 -41.80 8.82
CA THR A 243 17.43 -42.08 9.48
C THR A 243 18.55 -41.66 8.55
N GLY A 244 18.96 -40.40 8.63
CA GLY A 244 19.97 -39.85 7.72
C GLY A 244 20.09 -38.34 7.65
N LEU A 245 20.03 -37.61 8.78
CA LEU A 245 20.68 -36.30 8.88
C LEU A 245 21.24 -36.13 10.29
N ALA A 246 22.56 -35.93 10.37
CA ALA A 246 23.27 -35.61 11.60
C ALA A 246 23.22 -34.10 11.84
N LEU A 247 23.41 -33.67 13.09
CA LEU A 247 23.42 -32.26 13.45
C LEU A 247 24.57 -31.52 12.76
N THR A 248 24.22 -30.49 12.02
CA THR A 248 25.04 -29.28 11.80
C THR A 248 24.16 -28.10 12.16
N GLU A 249 24.69 -27.15 12.95
CA GLU A 249 24.01 -25.87 13.19
C GLU A 249 23.89 -25.14 11.86
N LEU A 250 22.68 -25.14 11.30
CA LEU A 250 22.33 -24.31 10.16
C LEU A 250 21.93 -22.94 10.71
N ALA A 251 22.86 -21.99 10.61
CA ALA A 251 22.43 -20.64 10.27
C ALA A 251 21.63 -20.77 8.95
N LEU A 252 20.35 -20.39 8.97
CA LEU A 252 19.53 -20.38 7.78
C LEU A 252 20.02 -19.26 6.85
N CYS A 253 20.95 -19.60 5.96
CA CYS A 253 21.09 -18.86 4.70
C CYS A 253 19.74 -18.98 3.99
N GLN A 254 19.00 -17.87 3.87
CA GLN A 254 17.81 -17.81 3.03
C GLN A 254 18.20 -18.23 1.60
N SER A 255 17.75 -19.40 1.17
CA SER A 255 17.76 -19.72 -0.26
C SER A 255 16.81 -18.75 -0.96
N GLY A 256 17.16 -18.24 -2.14
CA GLY A 256 16.37 -17.20 -2.81
C GLY A 256 14.87 -17.52 -2.98
N ALA A 257 14.52 -18.79 -3.23
CA ALA A 257 13.14 -19.27 -3.27
C ALA A 257 12.34 -19.10 -1.96
N ASP A 258 13.01 -18.96 -0.81
CA ASP A 258 12.38 -18.71 0.49
C ASP A 258 12.10 -17.21 0.73
N ILE A 259 12.80 -16.31 0.03
CA ILE A 259 12.55 -14.86 0.09
C ILE A 259 11.19 -14.53 -0.55
N LEU A 260 10.86 -15.18 -1.68
CA LEU A 260 9.59 -14.97 -2.38
C LEU A 260 8.37 -15.33 -1.52
N ASN A 261 8.51 -16.25 -0.55
CA ASN A 261 7.44 -16.60 0.41
C ASN A 261 7.02 -15.42 1.31
N PHE A 262 7.88 -14.40 1.45
CA PHE A 262 7.57 -13.19 2.20
C PHE A 262 6.98 -12.07 1.33
N VAL A 263 6.96 -12.20 0.01
CA VAL A 263 6.35 -11.18 -0.85
C VAL A 263 4.85 -11.45 -0.98
N ASN A 264 4.02 -10.47 -0.56
CA ASN A 264 2.58 -10.50 -0.75
C ASN A 264 2.13 -9.30 -1.60
N PRO A 265 1.92 -9.49 -2.92
CA PRO A 265 1.46 -8.43 -3.82
C PRO A 265 0.06 -7.87 -3.48
N LEU A 266 -0.72 -8.51 -2.61
CA LEU A 266 -2.08 -8.07 -2.24
C LEU A 266 -2.10 -6.99 -1.14
N ILE A 267 -0.95 -6.66 -0.53
CA ILE A 267 -0.81 -5.58 0.45
C ILE A 267 -0.95 -4.24 -0.29
N GLY A 268 -1.98 -3.46 0.03
CA GLY A 268 -2.32 -2.19 -0.64
C GLY A 268 -3.36 -2.32 -1.76
N THR A 269 -4.15 -3.40 -1.79
CA THR A 269 -5.19 -3.61 -2.83
C THR A 269 -6.60 -3.17 -2.42
N VAL A 270 -6.75 -2.38 -1.35
CA VAL A 270 -8.02 -1.79 -0.88
C VAL A 270 -7.77 -0.50 -0.09
N ASP A 271 -8.82 0.29 0.14
CA ASP A 271 -8.80 1.52 0.95
C ASP A 271 -7.81 2.58 0.39
N GLY A 272 -7.67 2.64 -0.94
CA GLY A 272 -6.86 3.64 -1.63
C GLY A 272 -5.38 3.28 -1.83
N GLY A 273 -4.94 2.07 -1.43
CA GLY A 273 -3.54 1.66 -1.62
C GLY A 273 -3.11 1.49 -3.08
N HIS A 274 -4.07 1.25 -3.99
CA HIS A 274 -3.91 1.20 -5.45
C HIS A 274 -2.79 0.30 -6.01
N VAL A 275 -2.24 -0.63 -5.22
CA VAL A 275 -1.12 -1.50 -5.61
C VAL A 275 -1.50 -2.42 -6.76
N PHE A 276 -0.61 -2.60 -7.74
CA PHE A 276 -0.71 -3.65 -8.76
C PHE A 276 -0.34 -5.03 -8.16
N PRO A 277 -1.27 -5.99 -8.08
CA PRO A 277 -1.01 -7.30 -7.49
C PRO A 277 -0.69 -8.39 -8.51
N GLY A 278 -0.68 -8.05 -9.80
CA GLY A 278 -0.62 -9.01 -10.90
C GLY A 278 0.78 -9.61 -11.15
N ALA A 279 0.86 -10.43 -12.20
CA ALA A 279 2.12 -10.96 -12.70
C ALA A 279 2.90 -9.88 -13.46
N THR A 280 4.14 -9.63 -13.03
CA THR A 280 5.09 -8.75 -13.73
C THR A 280 6.53 -9.14 -13.39
N LEU A 281 7.50 -8.67 -14.18
CA LEU A 281 8.92 -8.73 -13.86
C LEU A 281 9.36 -7.47 -13.07
N PRO A 282 10.54 -7.46 -12.41
CA PRO A 282 11.13 -6.22 -11.91
C PRO A 282 11.24 -5.19 -13.04
N PHE A 283 10.62 -4.03 -12.85
CA PHE A 283 10.48 -2.95 -13.85
C PHE A 283 9.84 -3.39 -15.20
N GLY A 284 9.23 -4.56 -15.30
CA GLY A 284 8.75 -5.12 -16.57
C GLY A 284 7.55 -4.36 -17.14
N MET A 285 7.54 -4.19 -18.47
CA MET A 285 6.44 -3.55 -19.22
C MET A 285 5.14 -4.37 -19.13
N ALA A 286 5.21 -5.67 -19.39
CA ALA A 286 4.06 -6.56 -19.24
C ALA A 286 3.67 -6.71 -17.75
N LYS A 287 2.41 -6.40 -17.47
CA LYS A 287 1.79 -6.38 -16.15
C LYS A 287 0.39 -6.98 -16.26
N ALA A 288 0.30 -8.30 -16.09
CA ALA A 288 -0.92 -9.07 -16.28
C ALA A 288 -1.72 -9.23 -14.97
N VAL A 289 -2.99 -8.80 -14.96
CA VAL A 289 -3.91 -9.01 -13.83
C VAL A 289 -5.35 -9.24 -14.34
N ALA A 290 -6.29 -9.48 -13.42
CA ALA A 290 -7.72 -9.42 -13.69
C ALA A 290 -8.24 -8.01 -13.41
N ASP A 291 -8.93 -7.38 -14.36
CA ASP A 291 -9.38 -5.99 -14.24
C ASP A 291 -10.73 -5.95 -13.51
N VAL A 292 -10.94 -5.04 -12.55
CA VAL A 292 -12.20 -4.91 -11.78
C VAL A 292 -12.93 -3.59 -12.04
N ASN A 293 -14.20 -3.49 -11.61
CA ASN A 293 -15.01 -2.27 -11.66
C ASN A 293 -15.19 -1.57 -10.30
N GLY A 294 -14.13 -1.58 -9.48
CA GLY A 294 -14.06 -0.99 -8.14
C GLY A 294 -12.95 0.04 -8.03
N GLU A 295 -12.11 -0.08 -7.00
CA GLU A 295 -10.74 0.47 -7.06
C GLU A 295 -9.97 -0.29 -8.16
N ASP A 296 -9.49 0.41 -9.18
CA ASP A 296 -8.99 -0.18 -10.43
C ASP A 296 -7.67 0.44 -10.95
N GLN A 297 -7.06 1.35 -10.18
CA GLN A 297 -5.80 2.02 -10.53
C GLN A 297 -4.63 1.05 -10.79
N GLY A 298 -4.55 -0.02 -10.00
CA GLY A 298 -3.64 -1.16 -10.21
C GLY A 298 -4.29 -2.34 -10.96
N GLY A 299 -5.39 -2.11 -11.69
CA GLY A 299 -6.23 -3.11 -12.36
C GLY A 299 -7.13 -3.91 -11.42
N PHE A 300 -6.63 -4.37 -10.28
CA PHE A 300 -7.34 -5.25 -9.35
C PHE A 300 -7.35 -4.76 -7.90
N ALA A 301 -8.54 -4.67 -7.31
CA ALA A 301 -8.74 -4.50 -5.87
C ALA A 301 -9.30 -5.74 -5.17
N SER A 302 -8.93 -5.93 -3.90
CA SER A 302 -9.43 -7.00 -3.04
C SER A 302 -10.75 -6.64 -2.31
N ASP A 303 -11.42 -5.58 -2.75
CA ASP A 303 -12.66 -4.98 -2.22
C ASP A 303 -13.94 -5.86 -2.35
N GLY A 304 -14.00 -6.68 -3.40
CA GLY A 304 -15.14 -7.54 -3.74
C GLY A 304 -15.76 -7.24 -5.11
N SER A 305 -15.17 -6.31 -5.87
CA SER A 305 -15.65 -5.88 -7.18
C SER A 305 -15.58 -6.97 -8.25
N ASN A 306 -16.37 -6.80 -9.31
CA ASN A 306 -16.53 -7.80 -10.36
C ASN A 306 -15.38 -7.71 -11.36
N ILE A 307 -14.94 -8.86 -11.87
CA ILE A 307 -13.93 -8.95 -12.93
C ILE A 307 -14.59 -8.56 -14.26
N THR A 308 -14.01 -7.57 -14.94
CA THR A 308 -14.46 -7.06 -16.25
C THR A 308 -13.53 -7.47 -17.40
N GLY A 309 -12.32 -7.92 -17.10
CA GLY A 309 -11.27 -8.18 -18.08
C GLY A 309 -10.07 -8.91 -17.50
N PHE A 310 -9.14 -9.27 -18.39
CA PHE A 310 -7.79 -9.72 -18.06
C PHE A 310 -6.83 -9.03 -19.03
N SER A 311 -6.27 -7.89 -18.63
CA SER A 311 -5.40 -7.06 -19.47
C SER A 311 -3.91 -7.17 -19.09
N HIS A 312 -3.05 -6.53 -19.89
CA HIS A 312 -1.63 -6.89 -20.05
C HIS A 312 -0.62 -5.81 -19.63
N MET A 313 -1.10 -4.61 -19.30
CA MET A 313 -0.32 -3.38 -19.07
C MET A 313 -0.99 -2.57 -17.95
N HIS A 314 -0.25 -2.11 -16.94
CA HIS A 314 -0.79 -1.37 -15.78
C HIS A 314 0.25 -0.41 -15.21
N ASP A 315 -0.17 0.53 -14.37
CA ASP A 315 0.71 1.19 -13.40
C ASP A 315 0.41 0.65 -11.97
N SER A 316 1.14 1.11 -10.96
CA SER A 316 0.96 0.67 -9.57
C SER A 316 0.94 1.86 -8.60
N GLY A 317 -0.01 1.87 -7.68
CA GLY A 317 -0.06 2.83 -6.58
C GLY A 317 -0.55 4.24 -6.93
N THR A 318 -0.91 4.51 -8.19
CA THR A 318 -1.21 5.88 -8.68
C THR A 318 -2.42 6.51 -8.00
N GLY A 319 -2.30 7.75 -7.49
CA GLY A 319 -3.42 8.49 -6.90
C GLY A 319 -4.47 9.10 -7.85
N GLY A 320 -4.27 9.01 -9.17
CA GLY A 320 -5.13 9.66 -10.17
C GLY A 320 -6.23 8.77 -10.79
N SER A 321 -6.53 9.03 -12.07
CA SER A 321 -7.30 8.11 -12.92
C SER A 321 -6.54 6.79 -13.06
N PRO A 322 -7.22 5.63 -13.18
CA PRO A 322 -6.55 4.40 -13.58
C PRO A 322 -5.83 4.56 -14.92
N SER A 323 -4.78 3.78 -15.09
CA SER A 323 -3.82 3.88 -16.19
C SER A 323 -3.71 2.56 -16.94
N LEU A 324 -3.53 2.64 -18.27
CA LEU A 324 -3.40 1.47 -19.15
C LEU A 324 -4.60 0.50 -19.02
N GLY A 325 -4.36 -0.78 -18.74
CA GLY A 325 -5.35 -1.86 -18.76
C GLY A 325 -5.93 -2.13 -20.15
N ASN A 326 -5.15 -1.88 -21.20
CA ASN A 326 -5.61 -1.92 -22.58
C ASN A 326 -5.85 -3.35 -23.07
N PHE A 327 -6.83 -3.49 -23.96
CA PHE A 327 -7.17 -4.72 -24.70
C PHE A 327 -7.50 -5.95 -23.85
N PRO A 328 -8.34 -5.84 -22.80
CA PRO A 328 -8.62 -6.94 -21.91
C PRO A 328 -9.19 -8.15 -22.65
N LEU A 329 -8.62 -9.33 -22.36
CA LEU A 329 -9.25 -10.60 -22.72
C LEU A 329 -10.42 -10.90 -21.78
N PHE A 330 -11.44 -11.61 -22.27
CA PHE A 330 -12.49 -12.13 -21.38
C PHE A 330 -13.00 -13.52 -21.85
N PRO A 331 -12.80 -14.58 -21.05
CA PRO A 331 -13.26 -15.93 -21.37
C PRO A 331 -14.70 -16.19 -20.90
N GLN A 332 -15.49 -16.88 -21.73
CA GLN A 332 -16.81 -17.43 -21.41
C GLN A 332 -16.83 -18.91 -21.79
N ALA A 333 -17.42 -19.78 -20.96
CA ALA A 333 -17.39 -21.24 -21.20
C ALA A 333 -18.25 -21.69 -22.41
N GLY A 334 -19.23 -20.86 -22.78
CA GLY A 334 -20.01 -21.00 -24.02
C GLY A 334 -21.26 -20.13 -23.99
N CYS A 335 -21.81 -19.78 -25.15
CA CYS A 335 -23.02 -18.98 -25.20
C CYS A 335 -24.27 -19.84 -24.91
N PRO A 336 -25.29 -19.33 -24.17
CA PRO A 336 -26.54 -20.03 -23.93
C PRO A 336 -27.22 -20.50 -25.23
N GLY A 337 -27.42 -21.81 -25.36
CA GLY A 337 -27.99 -22.45 -26.56
C GLY A 337 -27.05 -22.49 -27.77
N ASP A 338 -25.75 -22.23 -27.59
CA ASP A 338 -24.75 -22.03 -28.64
C ASP A 338 -25.12 -20.91 -29.63
N ILE A 339 -25.86 -19.92 -29.14
CA ILE A 339 -26.27 -18.73 -29.90
C ILE A 339 -25.34 -17.58 -29.51
N LEU A 340 -24.44 -17.18 -30.42
CA LEU A 340 -23.44 -16.13 -30.21
C LEU A 340 -23.97 -14.88 -29.49
N ASN A 341 -25.13 -14.38 -29.91
CA ASN A 341 -25.75 -13.15 -29.37
C ASN A 341 -26.45 -13.33 -28.00
N ASN A 342 -26.27 -14.48 -27.35
CA ASN A 342 -26.59 -14.72 -25.94
C ASN A 342 -25.35 -14.67 -25.02
N CYS A 343 -24.12 -14.61 -25.56
CA CYS A 343 -22.93 -14.26 -24.78
C CYS A 343 -22.94 -12.76 -24.41
N PHE A 344 -22.14 -12.39 -23.42
CA PHE A 344 -21.98 -11.00 -22.95
C PHE A 344 -20.71 -10.39 -23.55
N PHE A 345 -20.81 -9.19 -24.14
CA PHE A 345 -19.69 -8.54 -24.84
C PHE A 345 -19.24 -7.22 -24.17
N PRO A 346 -20.11 -6.21 -23.90
CA PRO A 346 -19.69 -5.00 -23.19
C PRO A 346 -19.10 -5.27 -21.80
N LYS A 347 -18.01 -4.57 -21.45
CA LYS A 347 -17.34 -4.48 -20.12
C LYS A 347 -18.33 -4.59 -18.96
N GLU A 348 -19.28 -3.66 -18.88
CA GLU A 348 -20.32 -3.60 -17.85
C GLU A 348 -21.25 -4.82 -17.78
N THR A 349 -21.56 -5.44 -18.93
CA THR A 349 -22.52 -6.55 -18.98
C THR A 349 -21.91 -7.92 -18.77
N ARG A 350 -20.61 -8.07 -19.04
CA ARG A 350 -19.85 -9.31 -18.78
C ARG A 350 -19.24 -9.36 -17.38
N ALA A 351 -19.23 -8.22 -16.67
CA ALA A 351 -18.68 -8.07 -15.32
C ALA A 351 -19.14 -9.20 -14.38
N THR A 352 -18.21 -10.08 -14.01
CA THR A 352 -18.50 -11.35 -13.33
C THR A 352 -17.90 -11.35 -11.92
N PRO A 353 -18.66 -11.66 -10.86
CA PRO A 353 -18.10 -11.78 -9.51
C PRO A 353 -17.03 -12.86 -9.44
N ARG A 354 -15.98 -12.64 -8.63
CA ARG A 354 -14.99 -13.68 -8.31
C ARG A 354 -15.49 -14.63 -7.22
N ILE A 355 -14.93 -15.83 -7.16
CA ILE A 355 -15.11 -16.75 -6.03
C ILE A 355 -14.26 -16.25 -4.85
N ASN A 356 -14.90 -16.04 -3.70
CA ASN A 356 -14.23 -15.52 -2.51
C ASN A 356 -13.10 -16.44 -2.04
N GLY A 357 -11.90 -15.89 -1.86
CA GLY A 357 -10.71 -16.64 -1.45
C GLY A 357 -10.03 -17.44 -2.58
N SER A 358 -10.43 -17.25 -3.85
CA SER A 358 -9.74 -17.84 -5.01
C SER A 358 -8.42 -17.14 -5.36
N VAL A 359 -8.31 -15.83 -5.10
CA VAL A 359 -7.17 -14.99 -5.47
C VAL A 359 -5.85 -15.56 -4.95
N ARG A 360 -4.85 -15.69 -5.83
CA ARG A 360 -3.47 -16.04 -5.51
C ARG A 360 -2.56 -15.07 -6.24
N ALA A 361 -1.63 -14.45 -5.54
CA ALA A 361 -0.66 -13.51 -6.12
C ALA A 361 0.70 -13.78 -5.50
N HIS A 362 1.72 -13.89 -6.35
CA HIS A 362 3.12 -14.11 -5.98
C HIS A 362 4.01 -13.39 -7.01
N PRO A 363 5.30 -13.15 -6.74
CA PRO A 363 6.19 -12.52 -7.72
C PRO A 363 6.19 -13.27 -9.06
N GLY A 364 5.79 -12.59 -10.13
CA GLY A 364 5.67 -13.17 -11.48
C GLY A 364 4.41 -14.00 -11.78
N TYR A 365 3.42 -14.05 -10.87
CA TYR A 365 2.21 -14.87 -11.03
C TYR A 365 0.96 -14.27 -10.36
N PHE A 366 -0.16 -14.32 -11.06
CA PHE A 366 -1.49 -14.01 -10.50
C PHE A 366 -2.53 -15.04 -10.95
N ALA A 367 -3.51 -15.32 -10.10
CA ALA A 367 -4.66 -16.16 -10.44
C ALA A 367 -5.91 -15.80 -9.66
N VAL A 368 -7.07 -16.01 -10.29
CA VAL A 368 -8.39 -15.83 -9.70
C VAL A 368 -9.41 -16.77 -10.36
N GLU A 369 -10.47 -17.12 -9.65
CA GLU A 369 -11.55 -17.94 -10.17
C GLU A 369 -12.84 -17.11 -10.23
N MET A 370 -13.52 -17.14 -11.38
CA MET A 370 -14.78 -16.43 -11.61
C MET A 370 -15.98 -17.25 -11.13
N ALA A 371 -17.10 -16.61 -10.80
CA ALA A 371 -18.35 -17.29 -10.41
C ALA A 371 -18.96 -18.19 -11.51
N THR A 372 -18.43 -18.12 -12.73
CA THR A 372 -18.68 -19.03 -13.86
C THR A 372 -17.83 -20.31 -13.79
N ASN A 373 -17.08 -20.53 -12.71
CA ASN A 373 -16.12 -21.61 -12.50
C ASN A 373 -14.99 -21.68 -13.56
N ILE A 374 -14.70 -20.55 -14.21
CA ILE A 374 -13.50 -20.40 -15.04
C ILE A 374 -12.37 -19.92 -14.14
N LYS A 375 -11.27 -20.66 -14.12
CA LYS A 375 -10.03 -20.28 -13.44
C LYS A 375 -9.15 -19.56 -14.45
N ALA A 376 -8.63 -18.39 -14.08
CA ALA A 376 -7.66 -17.65 -14.85
C ALA A 376 -6.35 -17.57 -14.07
N GLU A 377 -5.25 -17.99 -14.68
CA GLU A 377 -3.88 -17.84 -14.19
C GLU A 377 -3.07 -17.06 -15.21
N MET A 378 -2.09 -16.29 -14.77
CA MET A 378 -1.23 -15.51 -15.66
C MET A 378 0.20 -15.37 -15.14
N THR A 379 1.13 -15.33 -16.09
CA THR A 379 2.55 -15.02 -15.90
C THR A 379 3.05 -14.17 -17.09
N VAL A 380 4.29 -13.68 -17.06
CA VAL A 380 4.80 -12.73 -18.06
C VAL A 380 6.27 -12.93 -18.42
N THR A 381 6.65 -12.43 -19.60
CA THR A 381 8.02 -12.00 -19.95
C THR A 381 8.08 -10.46 -19.97
N ASN A 382 9.00 -9.81 -20.69
CA ASN A 382 9.09 -8.34 -20.64
C ASN A 382 7.95 -7.66 -21.41
N HIS A 383 7.58 -8.15 -22.59
CA HIS A 383 6.58 -7.53 -23.48
C HIS A 383 5.39 -8.45 -23.77
N THR A 384 5.32 -9.61 -23.11
CA THR A 384 4.30 -10.63 -23.38
C THR A 384 3.68 -11.14 -22.09
N ALA A 385 2.35 -11.21 -22.06
CA ALA A 385 1.59 -11.88 -21.01
C ALA A 385 1.13 -13.27 -21.51
N LEU A 386 1.15 -14.26 -20.63
CA LEU A 386 0.67 -15.61 -20.92
C LEU A 386 -0.39 -16.00 -19.88
N TYR A 387 -1.59 -16.30 -20.38
CA TYR A 387 -2.75 -16.71 -19.60
C TYR A 387 -2.99 -18.20 -19.75
N ARG A 388 -3.49 -18.82 -18.68
CA ARG A 388 -4.09 -20.16 -18.67
C ARG A 388 -5.53 -20.03 -18.18
N PHE A 389 -6.48 -20.33 -19.06
CA PHE A 389 -7.91 -20.33 -18.75
C PHE A 389 -8.40 -21.78 -18.67
N SER A 390 -8.64 -22.29 -17.46
CA SER A 390 -9.20 -23.62 -17.22
C SER A 390 -10.73 -23.51 -17.14
N PHE A 391 -11.44 -24.23 -18.00
CA PHE A 391 -12.90 -24.16 -18.14
C PHE A 391 -13.61 -25.33 -17.41
N PRO A 392 -14.85 -25.12 -16.93
CA PRO A 392 -15.60 -26.21 -16.31
C PRO A 392 -16.12 -27.21 -17.35
N GLU A 393 -16.13 -28.52 -17.02
CA GLU A 393 -16.70 -29.59 -17.86
C GLU A 393 -18.14 -29.30 -18.31
N THR A 394 -18.90 -28.57 -17.48
CA THR A 394 -20.27 -28.12 -17.76
C THR A 394 -20.37 -26.63 -17.43
N PRO A 395 -20.66 -25.75 -18.42
CA PRO A 395 -20.89 -24.33 -18.18
C PRO A 395 -21.93 -24.05 -17.10
N VAL A 396 -21.77 -22.94 -16.37
CA VAL A 396 -22.72 -22.49 -15.34
C VAL A 396 -23.98 -21.89 -15.98
N GLU A 397 -23.85 -21.37 -17.19
CA GLU A 397 -24.92 -20.77 -17.98
C GLU A 397 -25.95 -21.81 -18.45
N ASN A 398 -27.23 -21.57 -18.15
CA ASN A 398 -28.31 -22.47 -18.52
C ASN A 398 -28.35 -22.71 -20.04
N ASN A 399 -28.33 -23.99 -20.43
CA ASN A 399 -28.32 -24.48 -21.82
C ASN A 399 -27.08 -24.08 -22.64
N ALA A 400 -25.98 -23.60 -22.03
CA ALA A 400 -24.71 -23.46 -22.75
C ALA A 400 -24.03 -24.83 -22.94
N THR A 401 -23.44 -25.03 -24.12
CA THR A 401 -22.50 -26.13 -24.38
C THR A 401 -21.08 -25.65 -24.13
N LEU A 402 -20.17 -26.54 -23.71
CA LEU A 402 -18.75 -26.20 -23.64
C LEU A 402 -18.23 -25.93 -25.06
N SER A 403 -18.10 -24.66 -25.39
CA SER A 403 -17.64 -24.12 -26.66
C SER A 403 -17.09 -22.73 -26.35
N PRO A 404 -15.91 -22.67 -25.69
CA PRO A 404 -15.39 -21.46 -25.08
C PRO A 404 -15.34 -20.30 -26.07
N LEU A 405 -15.66 -19.09 -25.60
CA LEU A 405 -15.48 -17.87 -26.36
C LEU A 405 -14.53 -16.98 -25.58
N ILE A 406 -13.41 -16.60 -26.19
CA ILE A 406 -12.51 -15.59 -25.65
C ILE A 406 -12.60 -14.37 -26.57
N LEU A 407 -12.97 -13.23 -25.99
CA LEU A 407 -12.96 -11.94 -26.67
C LEU A 407 -11.72 -11.14 -26.28
N ALA A 408 -11.30 -10.22 -27.16
CA ALA A 408 -10.45 -9.09 -26.83
C ALA A 408 -11.26 -7.81 -27.04
N ASP A 409 -11.40 -7.00 -25.99
CA ASP A 409 -12.01 -5.67 -26.07
C ASP A 409 -11.02 -4.68 -26.71
N LEU A 410 -11.51 -3.55 -27.24
CA LEU A 410 -10.67 -2.42 -27.61
C LEU A 410 -10.54 -1.38 -26.50
N THR A 411 -11.24 -1.55 -25.37
CA THR A 411 -11.16 -0.61 -24.24
C THR A 411 -9.85 -0.68 -23.44
N ASP A 412 -9.76 0.26 -22.51
CA ASP A 412 -8.76 0.48 -21.48
C ASP A 412 -9.47 0.72 -20.12
N LEU A 413 -8.73 0.75 -19.01
CA LEU A 413 -9.32 0.94 -17.67
C LEU A 413 -10.15 2.23 -17.55
N PRO A 414 -9.62 3.43 -17.87
CA PRO A 414 -10.38 4.69 -17.80
C PRO A 414 -11.36 4.89 -18.97
N ASP A 415 -11.59 3.87 -19.82
CA ASP A 415 -12.42 3.93 -21.03
C ASP A 415 -12.09 5.18 -21.89
N SER A 416 -10.80 5.45 -22.09
CA SER A 416 -10.27 6.65 -22.75
C SER A 416 -10.09 6.52 -24.26
N ARG A 417 -10.26 5.31 -24.84
CA ARG A 417 -10.05 5.01 -26.26
C ARG A 417 -10.62 6.07 -27.22
N ILE A 418 -9.71 6.76 -27.92
CA ILE A 418 -9.99 7.76 -28.96
C ILE A 418 -10.30 7.07 -30.30
N ASN A 419 -9.50 6.08 -30.68
CA ASN A 419 -9.68 5.27 -31.90
C ASN A 419 -9.25 3.82 -31.62
N GLY A 420 -9.64 2.89 -32.49
CA GLY A 420 -9.19 1.50 -32.39
C GLY A 420 -9.38 0.72 -33.68
N SER A 421 -8.63 -0.36 -33.81
CA SER A 421 -8.78 -1.34 -34.89
C SER A 421 -8.50 -2.74 -34.37
N VAL A 422 -9.25 -3.73 -34.87
CA VAL A 422 -9.05 -5.14 -34.52
C VAL A 422 -9.33 -6.01 -35.74
N THR A 423 -8.56 -7.08 -35.88
CA THR A 423 -8.75 -8.14 -36.87
C THR A 423 -8.63 -9.49 -36.17
N VAL A 424 -9.45 -10.46 -36.56
CA VAL A 424 -9.33 -11.85 -36.14
C VAL A 424 -9.11 -12.73 -37.35
N ASP A 425 -8.17 -13.66 -37.27
CA ASP A 425 -7.91 -14.65 -38.31
C ASP A 425 -8.94 -15.79 -38.28
N GLU A 426 -9.40 -16.24 -39.44
CA GLU A 426 -10.48 -17.25 -39.54
C GLU A 426 -10.00 -18.67 -39.19
N GLU A 427 -8.75 -19.02 -39.52
CA GLU A 427 -8.24 -20.38 -39.36
C GLU A 427 -7.59 -20.60 -37.99
N THR A 428 -6.81 -19.63 -37.52
CA THR A 428 -6.05 -19.71 -36.26
C THR A 428 -6.77 -19.12 -35.06
N GLY A 429 -7.74 -18.22 -35.29
CA GLY A 429 -8.36 -17.45 -34.22
C GLY A 429 -7.45 -16.40 -33.56
N ARG A 430 -6.26 -16.12 -34.12
CA ARG A 430 -5.37 -15.03 -33.69
C ARG A 430 -6.12 -13.71 -33.74
N ILE A 431 -6.08 -12.92 -32.67
CA ILE A 431 -6.63 -11.56 -32.64
C ILE A 431 -5.49 -10.56 -32.61
N THR A 432 -5.50 -9.59 -33.52
CA THR A 432 -4.54 -8.48 -33.55
C THR A 432 -5.26 -7.15 -33.57
N GLY A 433 -4.65 -6.10 -33.01
CA GLY A 433 -5.27 -4.79 -33.02
C GLY A 433 -4.41 -3.66 -32.50
N SER A 434 -5.02 -2.49 -32.48
CA SER A 434 -4.44 -1.23 -32.02
C SER A 434 -5.51 -0.33 -31.40
N GLY A 435 -5.06 0.63 -30.61
CA GLY A 435 -5.92 1.68 -30.07
C GLY A 435 -5.09 2.89 -29.67
N SER A 436 -5.65 4.09 -29.85
CA SER A 436 -5.09 5.31 -29.28
C SER A 436 -5.88 5.75 -28.05
N PHE A 437 -5.17 6.10 -26.99
CA PHE A 437 -5.70 6.31 -25.63
C PHE A 437 -5.13 7.59 -25.02
N SER A 438 -5.76 8.10 -23.96
CA SER A 438 -5.25 9.24 -23.19
C SER A 438 -4.38 8.74 -22.01
N PRO A 439 -3.35 9.51 -21.58
CA PRO A 439 -2.63 9.20 -20.36
C PRO A 439 -3.52 9.44 -19.12
N SER A 440 -3.27 8.69 -18.05
CA SER A 440 -3.96 8.77 -16.76
C SER A 440 -3.82 10.13 -16.06
N PHE A 441 -2.66 10.78 -16.20
CA PHE A 441 -2.32 12.01 -15.47
C PHE A 441 -1.48 12.99 -16.31
N GLY A 442 -1.88 13.27 -17.55
CA GLY A 442 -1.11 14.16 -18.42
C GLY A 442 -1.89 14.71 -19.61
N ILE A 443 -1.15 15.14 -20.63
CA ILE A 443 -1.71 15.61 -21.91
C ILE A 443 -1.13 14.84 -23.10
N GLY A 444 -1.91 14.76 -24.17
CA GLY A 444 -1.55 14.05 -25.39
C GLY A 444 -2.31 12.73 -25.52
N SER A 445 -1.77 11.84 -26.33
CA SER A 445 -2.29 10.49 -26.50
C SER A 445 -1.19 9.55 -26.98
N TYR A 446 -1.30 8.29 -26.62
CA TYR A 446 -0.40 7.22 -27.08
C TYR A 446 -1.16 6.21 -27.91
N THR A 447 -0.44 5.38 -28.68
CA THR A 447 -1.01 4.25 -29.41
C THR A 447 -0.33 2.98 -28.96
N LEU A 448 -1.12 1.98 -28.58
CA LEU A 448 -0.64 0.65 -28.22
C LEU A 448 -1.17 -0.36 -29.24
N TYR A 449 -0.39 -1.41 -29.48
CA TYR A 449 -0.67 -2.52 -30.38
C TYR A 449 -0.62 -3.84 -29.61
N PHE A 450 -1.46 -4.80 -29.98
CA PHE A 450 -1.46 -6.12 -29.36
C PHE A 450 -1.61 -7.25 -30.39
N CYS A 451 -1.13 -8.43 -29.99
CA CYS A 451 -1.24 -9.68 -30.75
C CYS A 451 -1.50 -10.84 -29.80
N ALA A 452 -2.71 -11.40 -29.85
CA ALA A 452 -3.19 -12.49 -29.00
C ALA A 452 -3.28 -13.80 -29.81
N ASP A 453 -2.49 -14.79 -29.41
CA ASP A 453 -2.51 -16.16 -29.91
C ASP A 453 -3.11 -17.13 -28.90
N PHE A 454 -3.68 -18.24 -29.40
CA PHE A 454 -4.34 -19.25 -28.57
C PHE A 454 -3.77 -20.65 -28.80
N ASN A 455 -3.75 -21.47 -27.75
CA ASN A 455 -3.34 -22.87 -27.79
C ASN A 455 -4.23 -23.72 -26.86
N GLY A 456 -4.43 -25.00 -27.17
CA GLY A 456 -5.26 -25.93 -26.38
C GLY A 456 -6.65 -26.22 -26.93
N ALA A 457 -7.13 -25.50 -27.96
CA ALA A 457 -8.37 -25.81 -28.66
C ALA A 457 -8.35 -25.32 -30.11
N ALA A 458 -9.00 -26.06 -31.02
CA ALA A 458 -9.23 -25.59 -32.38
C ALA A 458 -10.31 -24.50 -32.44
N ALA A 459 -10.08 -23.45 -33.25
CA ALA A 459 -11.08 -22.43 -33.55
C ALA A 459 -12.31 -23.06 -34.23
N LYS A 460 -13.49 -22.62 -33.82
CA LYS A 460 -14.81 -23.09 -34.28
C LYS A 460 -15.52 -22.02 -35.12
N ASP A 461 -15.47 -20.77 -34.67
CA ASP A 461 -15.95 -19.59 -35.37
C ASP A 461 -15.21 -18.35 -34.82
N THR A 462 -15.16 -17.28 -35.60
CA THR A 462 -14.49 -16.02 -35.23
C THR A 462 -15.28 -14.83 -35.74
N GLY A 463 -15.10 -13.67 -35.12
CA GLY A 463 -15.67 -12.44 -35.66
C GLY A 463 -15.47 -11.23 -34.77
N VAL A 464 -16.35 -10.26 -34.96
CA VAL A 464 -16.29 -8.98 -34.23
C VAL A 464 -17.55 -8.73 -33.43
N PHE A 465 -17.44 -7.85 -32.44
CA PHE A 465 -18.59 -7.32 -31.70
C PHE A 465 -18.57 -5.79 -31.71
N MET A 466 -19.75 -5.20 -31.70
CA MET A 466 -19.96 -3.76 -31.56
C MET A 466 -21.27 -3.50 -30.80
N ASN A 467 -21.27 -2.51 -29.92
CA ASN A 467 -22.33 -2.32 -28.94
C ASN A 467 -22.53 -3.63 -28.14
N ASN A 468 -23.73 -4.22 -28.15
CA ASN A 468 -24.06 -5.45 -27.45
C ASN A 468 -24.31 -6.65 -28.38
N ARG A 469 -23.84 -6.57 -29.64
CA ARG A 469 -24.04 -7.62 -30.65
C ARG A 469 -22.73 -8.04 -31.28
N ALA A 470 -22.67 -9.32 -31.60
CA ALA A 470 -21.56 -9.97 -32.29
C ALA A 470 -22.04 -10.66 -33.56
N GLY A 471 -21.13 -10.80 -34.52
CA GLY A 471 -21.35 -11.54 -35.76
C GLY A 471 -20.04 -12.11 -36.29
N SER A 472 -20.14 -13.26 -36.97
CA SER A 472 -19.00 -13.97 -37.55
C SER A 472 -18.36 -13.26 -38.75
N GLU A 473 -19.04 -12.23 -39.28
CA GLU A 473 -18.58 -11.35 -40.35
C GLU A 473 -18.96 -9.90 -40.05
N PRO A 474 -18.10 -8.90 -40.35
CA PRO A 474 -16.74 -9.03 -40.90
C PRO A 474 -15.73 -9.59 -39.88
N LYS A 475 -14.58 -10.09 -40.36
CA LYS A 475 -13.43 -10.50 -39.54
C LYS A 475 -12.56 -9.33 -39.03
N ASN A 476 -12.92 -8.08 -39.33
CA ASN A 476 -12.22 -6.87 -38.87
C ASN A 476 -13.20 -5.75 -38.50
N LEU A 477 -12.74 -4.85 -37.64
CA LEU A 477 -13.51 -3.72 -37.15
C LEU A 477 -12.59 -2.53 -36.88
N SER A 478 -13.09 -1.31 -37.09
CA SER A 478 -12.43 -0.07 -36.66
C SER A 478 -13.42 0.84 -35.95
N THR A 479 -12.96 1.50 -34.91
CA THR A 479 -13.66 2.57 -34.19
C THR A 479 -12.90 3.88 -34.37
N VAL A 480 -13.66 4.97 -34.54
CA VAL A 480 -13.13 6.31 -34.75
C VAL A 480 -13.81 7.28 -33.81
N GLN A 481 -13.16 8.40 -33.50
CA GLN A 481 -13.77 9.49 -32.75
C GLN A 481 -14.90 10.10 -33.59
N ASP A 482 -16.14 9.96 -33.13
CA ASP A 482 -17.34 10.51 -33.79
C ASP A 482 -17.84 11.82 -33.17
N GLY A 483 -17.24 12.25 -32.06
CA GLY A 483 -17.60 13.45 -31.30
C GLY A 483 -18.85 13.30 -30.44
N VAL A 484 -19.46 12.12 -30.37
CA VAL A 484 -20.67 11.83 -29.59
C VAL A 484 -20.38 10.78 -28.51
N ASN A 485 -19.81 9.63 -28.89
CA ASN A 485 -19.38 8.57 -27.98
C ASN A 485 -17.94 8.89 -27.51
N ASN A 486 -17.82 9.56 -26.37
CA ASN A 486 -16.53 9.94 -25.77
C ASN A 486 -16.44 9.39 -24.35
N SER A 487 -15.23 9.23 -23.82
CA SER A 487 -14.97 8.75 -22.45
C SER A 487 -15.86 9.45 -21.39
N PRO A 488 -16.46 8.71 -20.45
CA PRO A 488 -16.40 7.25 -20.29
C PRO A 488 -17.42 6.49 -21.17
N GLU A 489 -18.37 7.17 -21.82
CA GLU A 489 -19.42 6.55 -22.65
C GLU A 489 -18.91 6.23 -24.08
N ILE A 490 -17.84 5.44 -24.19
CA ILE A 490 -17.34 4.95 -25.48
C ILE A 490 -18.18 3.77 -26.00
N LEU A 491 -18.27 3.65 -27.33
CA LEU A 491 -18.94 2.52 -27.98
C LEU A 491 -18.14 1.21 -27.74
N PRO A 492 -18.72 0.16 -27.10
CA PRO A 492 -18.04 -1.12 -26.93
C PRO A 492 -17.76 -1.76 -28.30
N ALA A 493 -16.55 -2.28 -28.49
CA ALA A 493 -16.10 -2.86 -29.74
C ALA A 493 -14.91 -3.78 -29.52
N GLY A 494 -14.79 -4.85 -30.31
CA GLY A 494 -13.67 -5.77 -30.22
C GLY A 494 -13.84 -6.99 -31.13
N ALA A 495 -13.00 -8.00 -30.93
CA ALA A 495 -13.05 -9.26 -31.66
C ALA A 495 -13.16 -10.46 -30.70
N TRP A 496 -13.53 -11.61 -31.24
CA TRP A 496 -13.69 -12.84 -30.47
C TRP A 496 -13.37 -14.07 -31.31
N THR A 497 -12.90 -15.10 -30.61
CA THR A 497 -12.70 -16.46 -31.12
C THR A 497 -13.52 -17.40 -30.27
N GLN A 498 -14.44 -18.14 -30.91
CA GLN A 498 -15.11 -19.28 -30.31
C GLN A 498 -14.33 -20.54 -30.66
N PHE A 499 -14.12 -21.41 -29.68
CA PHE A 499 -13.39 -22.66 -29.80
C PHE A 499 -14.34 -23.86 -29.72
N HIS A 500 -13.84 -25.00 -30.20
CA HIS A 500 -14.35 -26.29 -29.76
C HIS A 500 -14.02 -26.51 -28.28
N ALA A 501 -14.59 -27.55 -27.65
CA ALA A 501 -14.20 -27.94 -26.30
C ALA A 501 -12.69 -28.23 -26.26
N PRO A 502 -11.95 -27.83 -25.20
CA PRO A 502 -10.49 -27.93 -25.20
C PRO A 502 -9.95 -29.37 -25.31
N GLU A 503 -8.73 -29.49 -25.80
CA GLU A 503 -8.05 -30.76 -26.03
C GLU A 503 -7.20 -31.14 -24.81
N GLY A 504 -7.72 -32.04 -23.96
CA GLY A 504 -6.98 -32.57 -22.80
C GLY A 504 -7.89 -32.91 -21.63
N ASP A 505 -7.31 -33.46 -20.55
CA ASP A 505 -8.05 -33.82 -19.34
C ASP A 505 -8.36 -32.58 -18.45
N ASP A 506 -7.58 -31.50 -18.58
CA ASP A 506 -7.65 -30.31 -17.70
C ASP A 506 -8.55 -29.17 -18.23
N ASN A 507 -9.13 -29.31 -19.44
CA ASN A 507 -10.05 -28.34 -20.09
C ASN A 507 -9.48 -26.91 -20.24
N GLU A 508 -8.24 -26.76 -20.69
CA GLU A 508 -7.52 -25.47 -20.69
C GLU A 508 -7.33 -24.86 -22.09
N ILE A 509 -7.40 -23.53 -22.17
CA ILE A 509 -6.90 -22.75 -23.31
C ILE A 509 -5.85 -21.77 -22.80
N LEU A 510 -4.65 -21.82 -23.39
CA LEU A 510 -3.61 -20.83 -23.17
C LEU A 510 -3.79 -19.66 -24.13
N ALA A 511 -3.61 -18.44 -23.64
CA ALA A 511 -3.60 -17.24 -24.47
C ALA A 511 -2.30 -16.46 -24.28
N ARG A 512 -1.54 -16.24 -25.34
CA ARG A 512 -0.27 -15.50 -25.35
C ARG A 512 -0.51 -14.14 -25.99
N VAL A 513 -0.35 -13.06 -25.24
CA VAL A 513 -0.57 -11.69 -25.73
C VAL A 513 0.71 -10.88 -25.66
N GLY A 514 1.28 -10.56 -26.82
CA GLY A 514 2.36 -9.60 -26.95
C GLY A 514 1.82 -8.20 -27.13
N VAL A 515 2.51 -7.22 -26.57
CA VAL A 515 2.21 -5.78 -26.70
C VAL A 515 3.41 -5.03 -27.30
N SER A 516 3.14 -3.90 -27.94
CA SER A 516 4.15 -2.98 -28.47
C SER A 516 3.57 -1.57 -28.63
N PHE A 517 4.39 -0.53 -28.46
CA PHE A 517 4.01 0.84 -28.82
C PHE A 517 4.38 1.19 -30.28
N ILE A 518 5.06 0.28 -31.00
CA ILE A 518 5.56 0.50 -32.36
C ILE A 518 4.58 -0.01 -33.43
N SER A 519 4.15 -1.27 -33.36
CA SER A 519 3.26 -1.86 -34.37
C SER A 519 2.68 -3.23 -33.97
N VAL A 520 1.64 -3.68 -34.67
CA VAL A 520 1.11 -5.05 -34.58
C VAL A 520 2.20 -6.10 -34.88
N ASP A 521 3.00 -5.87 -35.93
CA ASP A 521 4.07 -6.81 -36.32
C ASP A 521 5.11 -6.96 -35.21
N GLN A 522 5.46 -5.87 -34.53
CA GLN A 522 6.36 -5.89 -33.38
C GLN A 522 5.70 -6.54 -32.15
N ALA A 523 4.41 -6.30 -31.89
CA ALA A 523 3.67 -6.98 -30.82
C ALA A 523 3.60 -8.52 -31.03
N CYS A 524 3.31 -8.98 -32.25
CA CYS A 524 3.34 -10.42 -32.57
C CYS A 524 4.75 -11.00 -32.45
N LYS A 525 5.78 -10.27 -32.91
CA LYS A 525 7.18 -10.69 -32.79
C LYS A 525 7.63 -10.78 -31.33
N ASN A 526 7.22 -9.85 -30.47
CA ASN A 526 7.46 -9.90 -29.03
C ASN A 526 6.87 -11.22 -28.46
N ALA A 527 5.59 -11.49 -28.71
CA ALA A 527 4.94 -12.72 -28.29
C ALA A 527 5.64 -14.00 -28.77
N GLU A 528 5.88 -14.10 -30.09
CA GLU A 528 6.44 -15.29 -30.73
C GLU A 528 7.91 -15.55 -30.35
N SER A 529 8.68 -14.51 -30.03
CA SER A 529 10.10 -14.65 -29.66
C SER A 529 10.36 -14.83 -28.17
N GLU A 530 9.52 -14.24 -27.30
CA GLU A 530 9.67 -14.38 -25.85
C GLU A 530 9.05 -15.67 -25.31
N ILE A 531 7.92 -16.13 -25.88
CA ILE A 531 7.18 -17.31 -25.42
C ILE A 531 6.79 -18.20 -26.63
N PRO A 532 7.76 -18.78 -27.37
CA PRO A 532 7.47 -19.51 -28.62
C PRO A 532 6.53 -20.71 -28.44
N ASP A 533 6.73 -21.48 -27.37
CA ASP A 533 6.14 -22.82 -27.18
C ASP A 533 4.97 -22.86 -26.16
N PHE A 534 4.49 -21.70 -25.69
CA PHE A 534 3.43 -21.58 -24.65
C PHE A 534 3.74 -22.27 -23.30
N ASP A 535 5.01 -22.47 -22.95
CA ASP A 535 5.43 -23.09 -21.68
C ASP A 535 5.13 -22.19 -20.46
N PHE A 536 3.94 -22.35 -19.87
CA PHE A 536 3.48 -21.56 -18.73
C PHE A 536 4.38 -21.72 -17.50
N GLU A 537 4.78 -22.94 -17.16
CA GLU A 537 5.59 -23.20 -15.96
C GLU A 537 7.04 -22.75 -16.17
N GLY A 538 7.56 -22.84 -17.39
CA GLY A 538 8.87 -22.28 -17.78
C GLY A 538 8.92 -20.76 -17.65
N VAL A 539 7.91 -20.04 -18.19
CA VAL A 539 7.82 -18.58 -18.08
C VAL A 539 7.65 -18.15 -16.61
N HIS A 540 6.78 -18.81 -15.86
CA HIS A 540 6.59 -18.53 -14.43
C HIS A 540 7.89 -18.75 -13.62
N THR A 541 8.62 -19.83 -13.89
CA THR A 541 9.92 -20.09 -13.26
C THR A 541 10.93 -18.98 -13.60
N ALA A 542 11.00 -18.55 -14.86
CA ALA A 542 11.89 -17.46 -15.27
C ALA A 542 11.53 -16.11 -14.61
N ALA A 543 10.24 -15.84 -14.41
CA ALA A 543 9.78 -14.66 -13.66
C ALA A 543 10.15 -14.73 -12.16
N GLN A 544 10.03 -15.91 -11.54
CA GLN A 544 10.49 -16.14 -10.17
C GLN A 544 12.01 -16.02 -10.03
N ASP A 545 12.79 -16.50 -11.00
CA ASP A 545 14.26 -16.35 -11.03
C ASP A 545 14.66 -14.87 -11.15
N ALA A 546 13.96 -14.08 -11.97
CA ALA A 546 14.18 -12.63 -12.08
C ALA A 546 13.93 -11.91 -10.74
N TRP A 547 12.80 -12.18 -10.08
CA TRP A 547 12.50 -11.64 -8.76
C TRP A 547 13.48 -12.10 -7.68
N THR A 548 13.87 -13.37 -7.71
CA THR A 548 14.87 -13.94 -6.79
C THR A 548 16.22 -13.23 -6.93
N LYS A 549 16.62 -12.90 -8.16
CA LYS A 549 17.85 -12.15 -8.43
C LYS A 549 17.79 -10.72 -7.88
N THR A 550 16.68 -10.00 -8.09
CA THR A 550 16.52 -8.62 -7.62
C THR A 550 16.47 -8.54 -6.10
N LEU A 551 15.64 -9.37 -5.45
CA LEU A 551 15.50 -9.37 -3.98
C LEU A 551 16.74 -9.95 -3.28
N GLY A 552 17.42 -10.92 -3.91
CA GLY A 552 18.65 -11.53 -3.41
C GLY A 552 19.89 -10.61 -3.35
N ALA A 553 19.76 -9.34 -3.76
CA ALA A 553 20.76 -8.31 -3.45
C ALA A 553 20.86 -8.04 -1.93
N VAL A 554 19.78 -8.31 -1.18
CA VAL A 554 19.69 -8.17 0.28
C VAL A 554 19.71 -9.56 0.94
N GLU A 555 20.42 -9.68 2.07
CA GLU A 555 20.33 -10.81 2.99
C GLU A 555 19.92 -10.31 4.38
N VAL A 556 18.96 -10.97 5.04
CA VAL A 556 18.47 -10.58 6.38
C VAL A 556 18.65 -11.73 7.37
N THR A 557 19.31 -11.45 8.50
CA THR A 557 19.23 -12.24 9.73
C THR A 557 18.24 -11.54 10.66
N PRO A 558 16.98 -12.02 10.76
CA PRO A 558 15.93 -11.26 11.43
C PRO A 558 16.19 -11.11 12.94
N GLY A 559 16.78 -12.11 13.59
CA GLY A 559 17.00 -12.16 15.03
C GLY A 559 15.92 -12.92 15.80
N GLU A 560 16.25 -13.38 17.00
CA GLU A 560 15.32 -14.17 17.82
C GLU A 560 14.08 -13.33 18.21
N GLY A 561 12.88 -13.89 17.99
CA GLY A 561 11.61 -13.27 18.36
C GLY A 561 10.99 -12.33 17.31
N VAL A 562 11.68 -12.00 16.21
CA VAL A 562 11.08 -11.18 15.13
C VAL A 562 9.93 -11.90 14.45
N ASN A 563 8.81 -11.20 14.30
CA ASN A 563 7.61 -11.73 13.66
C ASN A 563 7.82 -11.87 12.14
N ALA A 564 7.42 -12.99 11.56
CA ALA A 564 7.39 -13.20 10.11
C ALA A 564 6.62 -12.10 9.36
N SER A 565 5.60 -11.49 9.99
CA SER A 565 4.86 -10.37 9.40
C SER A 565 5.74 -9.14 9.08
N LEU A 566 6.79 -8.89 9.86
CA LEU A 566 7.73 -7.80 9.58
C LEU A 566 8.61 -8.13 8.38
N GLN A 567 9.05 -9.38 8.23
CA GLN A 567 9.73 -9.83 7.01
C GLN A 567 8.80 -9.72 5.80
N THR A 568 7.51 -10.08 5.93
CA THR A 568 6.54 -9.90 4.84
C THR A 568 6.37 -8.44 4.43
N VAL A 569 6.22 -7.52 5.39
CA VAL A 569 6.15 -6.08 5.13
C VAL A 569 7.41 -5.57 4.44
N PHE A 570 8.59 -5.97 4.92
CA PHE A 570 9.88 -5.57 4.37
C PHE A 570 10.06 -6.02 2.91
N TRP A 571 9.93 -7.32 2.64
CA TRP A 571 10.13 -7.88 1.29
C TRP A 571 9.05 -7.44 0.31
N SER A 572 7.81 -7.26 0.76
CA SER A 572 6.75 -6.68 -0.07
C SER A 572 7.01 -5.20 -0.39
N GLY A 573 7.64 -4.45 0.52
CA GLY A 573 8.06 -3.06 0.27
C GLY A 573 9.11 -2.95 -0.84
N ILE A 574 10.16 -3.79 -0.80
CA ILE A 574 11.18 -3.84 -1.86
C ILE A 574 10.56 -4.29 -3.20
N TYR A 575 9.67 -5.29 -3.17
CA TYR A 575 8.95 -5.74 -4.37
C TYR A 575 8.21 -4.60 -5.05
N ARG A 576 7.37 -3.85 -4.31
CA ARG A 576 6.56 -2.76 -4.88
C ARG A 576 7.41 -1.62 -5.42
N ALA A 577 8.45 -1.21 -4.68
CA ALA A 577 9.43 -0.23 -5.11
C ALA A 577 10.38 -0.70 -6.24
N SER A 578 10.15 -1.91 -6.79
CA SER A 578 10.83 -2.45 -7.97
C SER A 578 9.86 -2.68 -9.15
N LEU A 579 8.66 -2.11 -9.13
CA LEU A 579 7.65 -2.24 -10.19
C LEU A 579 7.69 -1.11 -11.24
N SER A 580 8.12 0.08 -10.81
CA SER A 580 8.15 1.34 -11.58
C SER A 580 9.45 2.12 -11.30
N PRO A 581 9.93 2.97 -12.22
CA PRO A 581 9.44 3.18 -13.59
C PRO A 581 9.66 1.94 -14.47
N GLN A 582 8.95 1.86 -15.59
CA GLN A 582 8.88 0.65 -16.42
C GLN A 582 9.91 0.67 -17.56
N ASP A 583 10.56 -0.47 -17.83
CA ASP A 583 11.55 -0.63 -18.89
C ASP A 583 10.87 -0.88 -20.25
N TYR A 584 10.71 0.19 -21.01
CA TYR A 584 10.18 0.22 -22.38
C TYR A 584 11.33 0.26 -23.42
N THR A 585 12.52 -0.28 -23.09
CA THR A 585 13.69 -0.23 -23.98
C THR A 585 13.43 -0.99 -25.28
N GLY A 586 13.47 -0.28 -26.40
CA GLY A 586 13.14 -0.81 -27.73
C GLY A 586 11.68 -0.64 -28.15
N GLU A 587 10.85 -0.05 -27.29
CA GLU A 587 9.42 0.21 -27.51
C GLU A 587 9.10 1.72 -27.49
N ASN A 588 10.05 2.58 -27.89
CA ASN A 588 9.81 4.02 -28.08
C ASN A 588 9.47 4.35 -29.56
N PRO A 589 8.25 4.80 -29.88
CA PRO A 589 7.86 5.19 -31.23
C PRO A 589 8.09 6.68 -31.55
N LEU A 590 8.41 7.51 -30.55
CA LEU A 590 8.44 8.98 -30.68
C LEU A 590 9.71 9.49 -31.36
N TRP A 591 10.85 8.85 -31.07
CA TRP A 591 12.14 9.13 -31.68
C TRP A 591 13.00 7.86 -31.76
N ASN A 592 14.05 7.90 -32.57
CA ASN A 592 14.97 6.77 -32.74
C ASN A 592 16.26 7.04 -31.97
N SER A 593 16.45 6.33 -30.86
CA SER A 593 17.67 6.35 -30.03
C SER A 593 18.18 4.93 -29.77
N THR A 594 19.46 4.81 -29.43
CA THR A 594 20.07 3.56 -28.93
C THR A 594 20.16 3.51 -27.41
N GLU A 595 19.70 4.56 -26.74
CA GLU A 595 19.65 4.63 -25.28
C GLU A 595 18.57 3.70 -24.71
N PRO A 596 18.72 3.23 -23.46
CA PRO A 596 17.62 2.59 -22.75
C PRO A 596 16.48 3.58 -22.57
N TYR A 597 15.24 3.09 -22.59
CA TYR A 597 14.05 3.92 -22.49
C TYR A 597 13.15 3.40 -21.38
N TYR A 598 12.86 4.26 -20.42
CA TYR A 598 11.97 4.01 -19.29
C TYR A 598 10.82 5.02 -19.33
N ASP A 599 9.64 4.60 -18.89
CA ASP A 599 8.42 5.42 -18.83
C ASP A 599 7.64 5.08 -17.54
N SER A 600 6.42 5.61 -17.39
CA SER A 600 5.65 5.52 -16.13
C SER A 600 6.43 6.04 -14.91
N TYR A 601 7.05 7.21 -15.09
CA TYR A 601 7.50 8.06 -14.01
C TYR A 601 6.27 8.76 -13.39
N TYR A 602 5.55 8.05 -12.52
CA TYR A 602 4.33 8.53 -11.85
C TYR A 602 4.55 8.56 -10.33
N CYS A 603 4.94 9.68 -9.75
CA CYS A 603 5.63 10.83 -10.33
C CYS A 603 7.05 10.94 -9.75
N ILE A 604 7.95 11.72 -10.36
CA ILE A 604 9.31 11.86 -9.82
C ILE A 604 9.30 12.63 -8.50
N TRP A 605 8.35 13.54 -8.29
CA TRP A 605 8.04 14.11 -6.98
C TRP A 605 7.93 13.00 -5.91
N ASP A 606 7.14 11.94 -6.12
CA ASP A 606 7.09 10.82 -5.17
C ASP A 606 8.42 10.05 -5.12
N SER A 607 8.91 9.65 -6.30
CA SER A 607 9.97 8.65 -6.43
C SER A 607 11.37 9.14 -6.04
N PHE A 608 11.65 10.45 -6.13
CA PHE A 608 12.95 11.00 -5.72
C PHE A 608 13.20 10.79 -4.23
N ARG A 609 12.13 10.86 -3.40
CA ARG A 609 12.22 10.91 -1.94
C ARG A 609 12.72 9.61 -1.31
N SER A 610 12.54 8.47 -1.98
CA SER A 610 13.03 7.18 -1.47
C SER A 610 13.26 6.10 -2.54
N ILE A 611 12.42 6.02 -3.59
CA ILE A 611 12.49 4.93 -4.59
C ILE A 611 13.83 4.96 -5.33
N HIS A 612 14.18 6.07 -5.99
CA HIS A 612 15.42 6.13 -6.78
C HIS A 612 16.68 5.90 -5.96
N THR A 613 16.74 6.39 -4.71
CA THR A 613 17.89 6.10 -3.84
C THR A 613 17.90 4.64 -3.36
N MET A 614 16.74 3.99 -3.18
CA MET A 614 16.69 2.54 -2.91
C MET A 614 17.23 1.74 -4.10
N ILE A 615 16.80 2.08 -5.33
CA ILE A 615 17.31 1.45 -6.56
C ILE A 615 18.82 1.71 -6.70
N THR A 616 19.30 2.92 -6.39
CA THR A 616 20.73 3.27 -6.39
C THR A 616 21.56 2.37 -5.45
N ILE A 617 20.98 1.89 -4.34
CA ILE A 617 21.63 0.96 -3.42
C ILE A 617 21.55 -0.50 -3.93
N LEU A 618 20.37 -0.94 -4.38
CA LEU A 618 20.06 -2.36 -4.64
C LEU A 618 20.38 -2.80 -6.08
N ASP A 619 20.03 -1.96 -7.06
CA ASP A 619 20.27 -2.18 -8.49
C ASP A 619 20.73 -0.88 -9.19
N PRO A 620 21.98 -0.43 -8.92
CA PRO A 620 22.54 0.74 -9.57
C PRO A 620 22.63 0.60 -11.11
N LEU A 621 22.58 -0.61 -11.68
CA LEU A 621 22.58 -0.79 -13.14
C LEU A 621 21.24 -0.36 -13.75
N SER A 622 20.12 -0.73 -13.13
CA SER A 622 18.80 -0.23 -13.54
C SER A 622 18.66 1.28 -13.32
N GLN A 623 19.17 1.82 -12.20
CA GLN A 623 19.21 3.27 -11.99
C GLN A 623 20.00 3.98 -13.10
N VAL A 624 21.18 3.48 -13.49
CA VAL A 624 21.98 4.04 -14.60
C VAL A 624 21.21 4.05 -15.92
N ARG A 625 20.40 3.04 -16.20
CA ARG A 625 19.52 3.02 -17.39
C ARG A 625 18.40 4.06 -17.31
N MET A 626 17.79 4.26 -16.13
CA MET A 626 16.79 5.31 -15.91
C MET A 626 17.38 6.71 -16.11
N LEU A 627 18.57 6.99 -15.57
CA LEU A 627 19.27 8.28 -15.75
C LEU A 627 19.55 8.57 -17.24
N ARG A 628 20.05 7.57 -17.97
CA ARG A 628 20.26 7.66 -19.42
C ARG A 628 18.96 7.92 -20.19
N SER A 629 17.87 7.27 -19.80
CA SER A 629 16.54 7.53 -20.36
C SER A 629 16.04 8.95 -20.08
N LEU A 630 16.27 9.52 -18.89
CA LEU A 630 15.89 10.90 -18.56
C LEU A 630 16.67 11.91 -19.42
N ILE A 631 17.96 11.66 -19.64
CA ILE A 631 18.82 12.49 -20.51
C ILE A 631 18.36 12.39 -21.99
N ASP A 632 18.03 11.19 -22.47
CA ASP A 632 17.50 10.97 -23.82
C ASP A 632 16.13 11.65 -24.02
N ILE A 633 15.24 11.58 -23.02
CA ILE A 633 13.98 12.35 -23.00
C ILE A 633 14.27 13.85 -23.08
N TYR A 634 15.19 14.39 -22.29
CA TYR A 634 15.58 15.81 -22.35
C TYR A 634 16.06 16.22 -23.75
N LEU A 635 16.95 15.43 -24.38
CA LEU A 635 17.49 15.71 -25.71
C LEU A 635 16.42 15.76 -26.81
N HIS A 636 15.32 15.01 -26.65
CA HIS A 636 14.27 14.91 -27.66
C HIS A 636 13.01 15.74 -27.38
N GLU A 637 12.64 15.96 -26.11
CA GLU A 637 11.48 16.74 -25.67
C GLU A 637 11.82 18.16 -25.18
N GLY A 638 13.11 18.44 -24.98
CA GLY A 638 13.66 19.74 -24.55
C GLY A 638 13.58 20.05 -23.06
N TRP A 639 13.08 19.12 -22.24
CA TRP A 639 12.86 19.26 -20.80
C TRP A 639 12.98 17.92 -20.09
N LEU A 640 13.38 17.94 -18.82
CA LEU A 640 13.21 16.79 -17.96
C LEU A 640 11.71 16.65 -17.57
N PRO A 641 11.19 15.42 -17.45
CA PRO A 641 9.85 15.20 -16.92
C PRO A 641 9.85 15.33 -15.40
N ASP A 642 8.77 15.89 -14.82
CA ASP A 642 8.41 15.62 -13.42
C ASP A 642 7.52 14.36 -13.35
N CYS A 643 6.55 14.26 -14.25
CA CYS A 643 5.78 13.05 -14.49
C CYS A 643 5.80 12.67 -15.97
N ARG A 644 5.80 11.38 -16.29
CA ARG A 644 5.69 10.86 -17.65
C ARG A 644 5.01 9.50 -17.65
N MET A 645 3.91 9.37 -18.37
CA MET A 645 3.08 8.15 -18.38
C MET A 645 2.67 7.79 -19.78
N SER A 646 2.85 6.52 -20.15
CA SER A 646 2.46 5.98 -21.45
C SER A 646 2.94 6.88 -22.58
N LEU A 647 4.24 7.21 -22.61
CA LEU A 647 4.88 8.08 -23.62
C LEU A 647 4.42 9.55 -23.62
N CYS A 648 3.48 9.95 -22.75
CA CYS A 648 2.92 11.29 -22.71
C CYS A 648 3.54 12.15 -21.60
N LYS A 649 3.53 13.48 -21.78
CA LYS A 649 3.95 14.43 -20.75
C LYS A 649 2.92 14.46 -19.61
N GLY A 650 3.35 14.11 -18.40
CA GLY A 650 2.52 14.13 -17.20
C GLY A 650 2.48 15.50 -16.54
N PHE A 651 1.53 15.73 -15.62
CA PHE A 651 1.42 17.03 -14.95
C PHE A 651 2.47 17.25 -13.85
N THR A 652 3.04 18.45 -13.75
CA THR A 652 4.00 18.80 -12.69
C THR A 652 3.30 18.95 -11.33
N GLN A 653 3.86 18.35 -10.28
CA GLN A 653 3.32 18.34 -8.92
C GLN A 653 3.92 19.43 -8.02
N GLY A 654 5.20 19.77 -8.19
CA GLY A 654 5.86 20.81 -7.37
C GLY A 654 7.11 21.38 -8.02
N GLY A 655 8.28 20.85 -7.65
CA GLY A 655 9.59 21.13 -8.24
C GLY A 655 9.83 20.53 -9.63
N SER A 656 11.07 20.63 -10.12
CA SER A 656 11.57 19.86 -11.28
C SER A 656 12.36 18.64 -10.78
N ASN A 657 11.66 17.69 -10.19
CA ASN A 657 12.25 16.68 -9.29
C ASN A 657 13.24 15.70 -9.96
N ALA A 658 13.26 15.62 -11.30
CA ALA A 658 14.31 14.92 -12.04
C ALA A 658 15.71 15.51 -11.80
N ASP A 659 15.81 16.81 -11.49
CA ASP A 659 17.06 17.47 -11.08
C ASP A 659 17.66 16.78 -9.85
N ILE A 660 16.81 16.47 -8.87
CA ILE A 660 17.20 15.79 -7.63
C ILE A 660 17.67 14.37 -7.92
N VAL A 661 16.99 13.64 -8.82
CA VAL A 661 17.37 12.25 -9.19
C VAL A 661 18.72 12.21 -9.91
N LEU A 662 18.97 13.14 -10.84
CA LEU A 662 20.25 13.27 -11.53
C LEU A 662 21.38 13.67 -10.57
N ALA A 663 21.14 14.63 -9.68
CA ALA A 663 22.11 15.07 -8.67
C ALA A 663 22.42 13.97 -7.64
N ASP A 664 21.40 13.28 -7.11
CA ASP A 664 21.59 12.19 -6.14
C ASP A 664 22.48 11.09 -6.70
N ALA A 665 22.19 10.65 -7.92
CA ALA A 665 22.97 9.63 -8.59
C ALA A 665 24.37 10.13 -9.00
N TYR A 666 24.52 11.40 -9.39
CA TYR A 666 25.82 11.99 -9.69
C TYR A 666 26.73 11.96 -8.46
N LEU A 667 26.25 12.43 -7.31
CA LEU A 667 27.03 12.46 -6.07
C LEU A 667 27.38 11.05 -5.58
N LYS A 668 26.45 10.09 -5.73
CA LYS A 668 26.56 8.75 -5.14
C LYS A 668 27.25 7.70 -6.03
N ILE A 669 26.95 7.66 -7.33
CA ILE A 669 27.32 6.53 -8.21
C ILE A 669 28.03 6.92 -9.51
N LYS A 670 28.44 8.19 -9.72
CA LYS A 670 29.19 8.60 -10.93
C LYS A 670 30.46 7.78 -11.22
N SER A 671 31.03 7.13 -10.20
CA SER A 671 32.21 6.26 -10.28
C SER A 671 31.93 4.86 -10.85
N ILE A 672 30.65 4.46 -10.95
CA ILE A 672 30.18 3.18 -11.49
C ILE A 672 29.09 3.34 -12.56
N SER A 673 28.80 4.56 -13.00
CA SER A 673 27.73 4.91 -13.94
C SER A 673 28.21 5.01 -15.39
N ASP A 674 28.95 4.01 -15.86
CA ASP A 674 29.51 4.02 -17.22
C ASP A 674 28.42 4.22 -18.28
N GLY A 675 28.60 5.22 -19.14
CA GLY A 675 27.67 5.56 -20.22
C GLY A 675 26.62 6.65 -19.90
N VAL A 676 26.61 7.24 -18.70
CA VAL A 676 25.82 8.46 -18.42
C VAL A 676 26.57 9.68 -18.97
N ASP A 677 25.91 10.48 -19.82
CA ASP A 677 26.45 11.79 -20.22
C ASP A 677 26.16 12.84 -19.14
N TRP A 678 27.07 12.95 -18.19
CA TRP A 678 26.97 13.92 -17.10
C TRP A 678 27.07 15.38 -17.55
N ALA A 679 27.60 15.67 -18.75
CA ALA A 679 27.63 17.04 -19.28
C ALA A 679 26.24 17.45 -19.76
N THR A 680 25.54 16.58 -20.51
CA THR A 680 24.15 16.81 -20.90
C THR A 680 23.19 16.74 -19.70
N ALA A 681 23.45 15.87 -18.72
CA ALA A 681 22.69 15.88 -17.47
C ALA A 681 22.77 17.23 -16.74
N TYR A 682 23.98 17.82 -16.66
CA TYR A 682 24.15 19.15 -16.08
C TYR A 682 23.49 20.26 -16.92
N GLU A 683 23.56 20.17 -18.25
CA GLU A 683 22.85 21.07 -19.17
C GLU A 683 21.33 21.04 -18.92
N ALA A 684 20.76 19.84 -18.73
CA ALA A 684 19.34 19.62 -18.51
C ALA A 684 18.84 20.26 -17.19
N VAL A 685 19.52 20.01 -16.07
CA VAL A 685 19.10 20.57 -14.77
C VAL A 685 19.29 22.10 -14.71
N VAL A 686 20.34 22.62 -15.38
CA VAL A 686 20.52 24.07 -15.55
C VAL A 686 19.43 24.69 -16.42
N TRP A 687 18.98 23.97 -17.45
CA TRP A 687 17.90 24.40 -18.33
C TRP A 687 16.57 24.54 -17.57
N ASP A 688 16.17 23.53 -16.80
CA ASP A 688 14.95 23.54 -15.98
C ASP A 688 14.95 24.69 -14.95
N ALA A 689 16.13 25.08 -14.43
CA ALA A 689 16.29 26.20 -13.50
C ALA A 689 16.45 27.59 -14.15
N GLU A 690 16.69 27.67 -15.46
CA GLU A 690 16.99 28.93 -16.15
C GLU A 690 16.03 29.29 -17.29
N VAL A 691 15.31 28.34 -17.86
CA VAL A 691 14.34 28.60 -18.93
C VAL A 691 12.94 28.29 -18.42
N GLU A 692 11.98 29.14 -18.80
CA GLU A 692 10.58 28.95 -18.46
C GLU A 692 9.84 28.32 -19.66
N PRO A 693 9.15 27.18 -19.49
CA PRO A 693 8.38 26.57 -20.56
C PRO A 693 7.05 27.30 -20.80
N GLU A 694 6.61 27.34 -22.06
CA GLU A 694 5.30 27.90 -22.45
C GLU A 694 4.13 27.22 -21.72
N ASN A 695 4.26 25.94 -21.36
CA ASN A 695 3.33 25.21 -20.52
C ASN A 695 4.08 24.49 -19.39
N TRP A 696 4.24 25.16 -18.24
CA TRP A 696 4.87 24.57 -17.04
C TRP A 696 3.97 23.59 -16.29
N SER A 697 2.73 23.38 -16.77
CA SER A 697 1.85 22.35 -16.18
C SER A 697 2.37 20.94 -16.39
N VAL A 698 3.32 20.71 -17.32
CA VAL A 698 3.75 19.35 -17.73
C VAL A 698 5.27 19.18 -17.94
N GLN A 699 6.08 20.19 -17.66
CA GLN A 699 7.54 20.18 -17.86
C GLN A 699 8.18 21.42 -17.19
N GLY A 700 9.41 21.30 -16.70
CA GLY A 700 10.22 22.41 -16.18
C GLY A 700 9.57 23.25 -15.06
N ARG A 701 10.14 24.44 -14.82
CA ARG A 701 9.69 25.37 -13.77
C ARG A 701 8.94 26.58 -14.34
N GLY A 702 7.74 26.83 -13.83
CA GLY A 702 6.99 28.06 -14.09
C GLY A 702 7.27 29.17 -13.07
N GLY A 703 6.80 30.38 -13.34
CA GLY A 703 7.01 31.56 -12.49
C GLY A 703 8.49 31.93 -12.32
N LEU A 704 9.36 31.56 -13.26
CA LEU A 704 10.80 31.81 -13.15
C LEU A 704 11.14 33.29 -13.28
N HIS A 705 10.30 34.09 -13.96
CA HIS A 705 10.41 35.53 -13.91
C HIS A 705 10.28 36.06 -12.47
N SER A 706 9.29 35.57 -11.72
CA SER A 706 9.10 35.93 -10.31
C SER A 706 10.18 35.30 -9.41
N TRP A 707 10.56 34.04 -9.62
CA TRP A 707 11.66 33.36 -8.91
C TRP A 707 12.95 34.19 -8.92
N LYS A 708 13.38 34.62 -10.11
CA LYS A 708 14.67 35.30 -10.29
C LYS A 708 14.68 36.77 -9.87
N ASN A 709 13.52 37.44 -9.83
CA ASN A 709 13.42 38.88 -9.52
C ASN A 709 12.90 39.17 -8.10
N LEU A 710 12.04 38.31 -7.56
CA LEU A 710 11.42 38.47 -6.23
C LEU A 710 12.01 37.51 -5.18
N HIS A 711 12.67 36.44 -5.62
CA HIS A 711 13.27 35.39 -4.78
C HIS A 711 12.23 34.55 -4.01
N TYR A 712 11.03 34.40 -4.59
CA TYR A 712 9.96 33.49 -4.20
C TYR A 712 8.94 33.39 -5.34
N ILE A 713 8.10 32.36 -5.35
CA ILE A 713 6.90 32.31 -6.19
C ILE A 713 5.77 33.02 -5.43
N PRO A 714 5.16 34.09 -5.97
CA PRO A 714 4.07 34.79 -5.31
C PRO A 714 2.72 34.09 -5.52
N THR A 715 1.78 34.32 -4.61
CA THR A 715 0.35 34.07 -4.86
C THR A 715 -0.21 35.18 -5.76
N GLU A 716 -1.21 34.85 -6.57
CA GLU A 716 -1.76 35.72 -7.64
C GLU A 716 -0.65 36.24 -8.59
N ASP A 717 0.28 35.37 -9.00
CA ASP A 717 1.42 35.74 -9.84
C ASP A 717 0.99 36.36 -11.19
N TYR A 718 1.78 37.31 -11.66
CA TYR A 718 1.60 37.96 -12.95
C TYR A 718 2.72 37.47 -13.87
N ASP A 719 2.57 36.24 -14.35
CA ASP A 719 3.46 35.67 -15.35
C ASP A 719 2.76 35.55 -16.71
N PRO A 720 3.07 36.44 -17.68
CA PRO A 720 2.56 36.38 -19.04
C PRO A 720 3.47 35.59 -20.01
N TYR A 721 4.53 34.92 -19.52
CA TYR A 721 5.54 34.26 -20.35
C TYR A 721 5.28 32.76 -20.57
N GLY A 722 4.45 32.14 -19.74
CA GLY A 722 3.95 30.77 -19.91
C GLY A 722 2.56 30.57 -19.30
N VAL A 723 2.12 29.31 -19.21
CA VAL A 723 0.80 28.93 -18.70
C VAL A 723 0.88 27.69 -17.80
N GLY A 724 0.14 27.73 -16.70
CA GLY A 724 -0.18 26.57 -15.88
C GLY A 724 -0.90 26.95 -14.58
N PRO A 725 -1.01 26.05 -13.60
CA PRO A 725 -1.63 26.36 -12.32
C PRO A 725 -0.86 27.46 -11.57
N PHE A 726 -1.54 28.55 -11.23
CA PHE A 726 -1.04 29.67 -10.42
C PHE A 726 -1.22 29.43 -8.90
N THR A 727 -1.28 28.16 -8.53
CA THR A 727 -1.44 27.64 -7.17
C THR A 727 -0.08 27.16 -6.64
N ARG A 728 -0.05 26.62 -5.41
CA ARG A 728 1.14 25.96 -4.83
C ARG A 728 2.35 26.89 -4.63
N SER A 729 2.15 28.20 -4.44
CA SER A 729 3.25 29.18 -4.37
C SER A 729 4.26 28.91 -3.23
N ILE A 730 3.80 28.41 -2.09
CA ILE A 730 4.64 28.03 -0.94
C ILE A 730 5.47 26.78 -1.27
N SER A 731 4.82 25.69 -1.70
CA SER A 731 5.51 24.43 -1.96
C SER A 731 6.51 24.56 -3.11
N ARG A 732 6.12 25.20 -4.22
CA ARG A 732 7.03 25.49 -5.35
C ARG A 732 8.22 26.36 -4.92
N THR A 733 8.03 27.34 -4.04
CA THR A 733 9.15 28.16 -3.53
C THR A 733 10.19 27.33 -2.77
N VAL A 734 9.77 26.36 -1.94
CA VAL A 734 10.73 25.58 -1.14
C VAL A 734 11.27 24.36 -1.89
N GLU A 735 10.51 23.80 -2.83
CA GLU A 735 10.99 22.75 -3.72
C GLU A 735 11.99 23.33 -4.75
N TYR A 736 11.71 24.46 -5.41
CA TYR A 736 12.70 25.12 -6.29
C TYR A 736 13.99 25.54 -5.55
N ALA A 737 13.88 25.91 -4.27
CA ALA A 737 15.05 26.19 -3.43
C ALA A 737 15.91 24.93 -3.20
N TYR A 738 15.29 23.75 -3.15
CA TYR A 738 15.98 22.47 -3.03
C TYR A 738 16.52 21.96 -4.37
N ASP A 739 15.76 22.12 -5.45
CA ASP A 739 16.20 21.80 -6.81
C ASP A 739 17.45 22.63 -7.16
N ASP A 740 17.44 23.95 -6.87
CA ASP A 740 18.61 24.81 -7.03
C ASP A 740 19.80 24.34 -6.15
N PHE A 741 19.58 23.89 -4.91
CA PHE A 741 20.67 23.30 -4.11
C PHE A 741 21.28 22.05 -4.78
N CYS A 742 20.45 21.15 -5.33
CA CYS A 742 20.93 19.94 -5.99
C CYS A 742 21.79 20.27 -7.23
N ILE A 743 21.42 21.30 -7.99
CA ILE A 743 22.22 21.83 -9.10
C ILE A 743 23.54 22.43 -8.58
N ALA A 744 23.53 23.11 -7.43
CA ALA A 744 24.73 23.70 -6.84
C ALA A 744 25.78 22.64 -6.44
N GLU A 745 25.35 21.50 -5.89
CA GLU A 745 26.24 20.37 -5.56
C GLU A 745 26.88 19.78 -6.82
N MET A 746 26.10 19.55 -7.90
CA MET A 746 26.65 19.13 -9.20
C MET A 746 27.62 20.17 -9.76
N ALA A 747 27.24 21.45 -9.76
CA ALA A 747 28.06 22.54 -10.26
C ALA A 747 29.39 22.65 -9.51
N GLN A 748 29.40 22.49 -8.19
CA GLN A 748 30.60 22.56 -7.37
C GLN A 748 31.60 21.45 -7.75
N ASP A 749 31.15 20.20 -7.80
CA ASP A 749 32.03 19.06 -8.12
C ASP A 749 32.49 19.08 -9.59
N MET A 750 31.63 19.52 -10.52
CA MET A 750 31.98 19.76 -11.93
C MET A 750 32.84 21.01 -12.16
N SER A 751 33.26 21.72 -11.10
CA SER A 751 34.08 22.94 -11.17
C SER A 751 33.43 24.13 -11.90
N HIS A 752 32.11 24.20 -11.91
CA HIS A 752 31.29 25.31 -12.41
C HIS A 752 31.01 26.35 -11.31
N GLU A 753 32.07 26.88 -10.71
CA GLU A 753 32.06 27.75 -9.51
C GLU A 753 31.02 28.89 -9.52
N ALA A 754 30.84 29.55 -10.67
CA ALA A 754 29.89 30.66 -10.81
C ALA A 754 28.43 30.22 -10.72
N ASP A 755 28.10 29.04 -11.24
CA ASP A 755 26.78 28.44 -11.11
C ASP A 755 26.58 27.89 -9.70
N ALA A 756 27.58 27.21 -9.12
CA ALA A 756 27.54 26.76 -7.73
C ALA A 756 27.20 27.91 -6.77
N GLN A 757 27.91 29.05 -6.88
CA GLN A 757 27.63 30.24 -6.08
C GLN A 757 26.21 30.80 -6.33
N LYS A 758 25.77 30.85 -7.59
CA LYS A 758 24.43 31.34 -7.99
C LYS A 758 23.33 30.48 -7.37
N TYR A 759 23.43 29.16 -7.50
CA TYR A 759 22.39 28.22 -7.09
C TYR A 759 22.39 27.97 -5.57
N PHE A 760 23.55 27.92 -4.90
CA PHE A 760 23.58 27.98 -3.42
C PHE A 760 22.89 29.25 -2.91
N GLY A 761 23.10 30.40 -3.54
CA GLY A 761 22.42 31.66 -3.20
C GLY A 761 20.90 31.62 -3.40
N ARG A 762 20.41 30.98 -4.47
CA ARG A 762 18.97 30.76 -4.69
C ARG A 762 18.37 29.74 -3.71
N SER A 763 19.16 28.77 -3.25
CA SER A 763 18.69 27.79 -2.27
C SER A 763 18.27 28.40 -0.92
N GLU A 764 18.66 29.63 -0.60
CA GLU A 764 18.19 30.36 0.59
C GLU A 764 16.78 30.98 0.44
N TYR A 765 16.19 30.94 -0.77
CA TYR A 765 14.98 31.69 -1.10
C TYR A 765 13.72 31.23 -0.34
N TRP A 766 13.71 30.01 0.21
CA TRP A 766 12.65 29.53 1.12
C TRP A 766 12.34 30.52 2.25
N ARG A 767 13.36 31.25 2.74
CA ARG A 767 13.22 32.25 3.82
C ARG A 767 12.27 33.39 3.45
N ASN A 768 12.11 33.69 2.15
CA ASN A 768 11.26 34.79 1.67
C ASN A 768 9.75 34.51 1.78
N MET A 769 9.36 33.26 2.03
CA MET A 769 7.99 32.84 2.37
C MET A 769 7.75 32.70 3.88
N TYR A 770 8.79 32.74 4.72
CA TYR A 770 8.65 32.55 6.16
C TYR A 770 8.17 33.83 6.87
N LEU A 771 7.01 33.77 7.53
CA LEU A 771 6.45 34.85 8.34
C LEU A 771 6.62 34.52 9.84
N PRO A 772 7.63 35.08 10.55
CA PRO A 772 7.95 34.70 11.94
C PRO A 772 6.82 34.90 12.95
N THR A 773 5.89 35.81 12.65
CA THR A 773 4.77 36.19 13.53
C THR A 773 3.49 35.41 13.26
N GLN A 774 3.44 34.57 12.21
CA GLN A 774 2.25 33.76 11.93
C GLN A 774 2.05 32.76 13.09
N ASN A 775 0.85 32.69 13.63
CA ASN A 775 0.46 31.70 14.64
C ASN A 775 -0.38 30.58 14.00
N SER A 776 -0.60 29.48 14.74
CA SER A 776 -1.51 28.42 14.32
C SER A 776 -2.45 28.02 15.45
N SER A 777 -3.68 27.64 15.12
CA SER A 777 -4.67 27.16 16.07
C SER A 777 -5.41 25.93 15.55
N ILE A 778 -5.70 24.96 16.42
CA ILE A 778 -6.55 23.81 16.11
C ILE A 778 -7.85 23.96 16.90
N ASN A 779 -9.00 23.94 16.21
CA ASN A 779 -10.33 24.10 16.81
C ASN A 779 -10.45 25.32 17.75
N GLY A 780 -9.81 26.44 17.37
CA GLY A 780 -9.79 27.68 18.14
C GLY A 780 -8.89 27.67 19.38
N SER A 781 -8.11 26.61 19.61
CA SER A 781 -7.06 26.55 20.63
C SER A 781 -5.70 26.84 20.00
N ASP A 782 -4.94 27.77 20.56
CA ASP A 782 -3.58 28.09 20.11
C ASP A 782 -2.67 26.86 20.23
N THR A 783 -1.90 26.57 19.19
CA THR A 783 -0.90 25.48 19.18
C THR A 783 0.32 25.81 20.06
N GLY A 784 0.56 27.08 20.35
CA GLY A 784 1.75 27.58 21.06
C GLY A 784 2.97 27.79 20.17
N PHE A 785 2.86 27.56 18.86
CA PHE A 785 3.93 27.74 17.88
C PHE A 785 3.66 28.93 16.97
N THR A 786 4.73 29.66 16.65
CA THR A 786 4.72 30.75 15.66
C THR A 786 5.79 30.53 14.59
N GLY A 787 5.72 31.32 13.52
CA GLY A 787 6.62 31.21 12.38
C GLY A 787 6.19 30.10 11.45
N PHE A 788 5.60 30.46 10.31
CA PHE A 788 5.14 29.52 9.28
C PHE A 788 5.42 30.10 7.89
N LEU A 789 5.54 29.24 6.90
CA LEU A 789 5.46 29.67 5.51
C LEU A 789 4.05 30.21 5.23
N GLN A 790 3.98 31.37 4.57
CA GLN A 790 2.73 32.03 4.22
C GLN A 790 2.78 32.57 2.79
N PRO A 791 1.62 32.68 2.11
CA PRO A 791 1.57 33.22 0.77
C PRO A 791 2.05 34.67 0.77
N ARG A 792 2.63 35.14 -0.32
CA ARG A 792 3.11 36.53 -0.45
C ARG A 792 2.83 37.03 -1.86
N PHE A 793 2.30 38.23 -1.98
CA PHE A 793 1.95 38.83 -3.27
C PHE A 793 3.17 39.43 -3.97
N LEU A 794 3.03 39.72 -5.26
CA LEU A 794 4.01 40.45 -6.10
C LEU A 794 4.54 41.74 -5.47
N ASN A 795 3.71 42.45 -4.70
CA ASN A 795 4.08 43.71 -4.04
C ASN A 795 4.86 43.52 -2.72
N GLY A 796 5.20 42.28 -2.35
CA GLY A 796 5.92 41.92 -1.13
C GLY A 796 5.06 41.84 0.14
N THR A 797 3.76 42.14 0.09
CA THR A 797 2.83 41.97 1.22
C THR A 797 2.40 40.52 1.39
N TRP A 798 2.03 40.15 2.62
CA TRP A 798 1.62 38.78 2.96
C TRP A 798 0.15 38.52 2.64
N GLY A 799 -0.11 37.38 2.00
CA GLY A 799 -1.40 36.71 2.00
C GLY A 799 -1.58 35.88 3.28
N PHE A 800 -2.61 35.04 3.30
CA PHE A 800 -2.90 34.17 4.44
C PHE A 800 -3.44 32.81 4.00
N GLN A 801 -2.83 31.74 4.51
CA GLN A 801 -3.38 30.39 4.52
C GLN A 801 -3.29 29.89 5.96
N ASP A 802 -4.38 29.36 6.51
CA ASP A 802 -4.35 28.76 7.86
C ASP A 802 -3.29 27.65 7.88
N PRO A 803 -2.30 27.68 8.81
CA PRO A 803 -1.20 26.73 8.77
C PRO A 803 -1.61 25.26 8.80
N ILE A 804 -2.80 24.91 9.34
CA ILE A 804 -3.32 23.53 9.37
C ILE A 804 -4.17 23.16 8.15
N PHE A 805 -4.43 24.08 7.23
CA PHE A 805 -5.19 23.82 6.01
C PHE A 805 -4.45 22.81 5.13
N CYS A 806 -5.18 21.88 4.51
CA CYS A 806 -4.63 20.69 3.84
C CYS A 806 -3.85 19.78 4.80
N SER A 807 -4.44 19.52 5.96
CA SER A 807 -4.04 18.43 6.86
C SER A 807 -5.26 17.52 7.10
N PRO A 808 -5.07 16.33 7.70
CA PRO A 808 -6.18 15.48 8.12
C PRO A 808 -7.19 16.17 9.07
N LEU A 809 -6.81 17.31 9.67
CA LEU A 809 -7.66 18.08 10.60
C LEU A 809 -8.45 19.21 9.91
N LEU A 810 -8.07 19.65 8.71
CA LEU A 810 -8.76 20.72 7.98
C LEU A 810 -8.56 20.60 6.46
N ASN A 811 -9.65 20.27 5.76
CA ASN A 811 -9.75 20.32 4.29
C ASN A 811 -8.60 19.61 3.55
N PHE A 812 -8.30 18.37 3.95
CA PHE A 812 -7.20 17.54 3.44
C PHE A 812 -6.97 17.66 1.92
N THR A 813 -7.98 17.40 1.09
CA THR A 813 -7.86 17.37 -0.38
C THR A 813 -7.88 18.75 -1.07
N SER A 814 -7.95 19.86 -0.34
CA SER A 814 -8.04 21.20 -0.96
C SER A 814 -6.72 21.73 -1.54
N CYS A 815 -5.63 20.98 -1.41
CA CYS A 815 -4.32 21.31 -2.00
C CYS A 815 -3.91 20.34 -3.13
N TYR A 816 -4.84 19.55 -3.65
CA TYR A 816 -4.61 18.66 -4.79
C TYR A 816 -4.43 19.46 -6.09
N LEU A 817 -3.93 18.82 -7.15
CA LEU A 817 -3.63 19.49 -8.41
C LEU A 817 -4.89 19.92 -9.18
N ASN A 818 -5.37 21.13 -8.94
CA ASN A 818 -6.50 21.72 -9.65
C ASN A 818 -6.43 23.27 -9.66
N PRO A 819 -7.21 23.96 -10.52
CA PRO A 819 -7.18 25.42 -10.63
C PRO A 819 -7.61 26.18 -9.37
N ASP A 820 -8.41 25.57 -8.50
CA ASP A 820 -8.87 26.14 -7.22
C ASP A 820 -7.99 25.65 -6.04
N GLY A 821 -6.87 24.97 -6.32
CA GLY A 821 -5.92 24.50 -5.31
C GLY A 821 -5.26 25.64 -4.54
N HIS A 822 -4.94 25.40 -3.28
CA HIS A 822 -4.34 26.42 -2.42
C HIS A 822 -2.80 26.49 -2.56
N GLU A 823 -2.10 27.13 -1.61
CA GLU A 823 -0.72 27.58 -1.79
C GLU A 823 0.35 26.56 -1.39
N THR A 824 -0.06 25.44 -0.80
CA THR A 824 0.75 24.23 -0.62
C THR A 824 0.24 23.12 -1.55
N TYR A 825 0.99 22.02 -1.70
CA TYR A 825 0.60 20.88 -2.52
C TYR A 825 0.46 19.62 -1.67
N GLU A 826 -0.77 19.10 -1.56
CA GLU A 826 -1.24 17.92 -0.76
C GLU A 826 -0.97 17.95 0.75
N GLY A 827 0.11 18.59 1.21
CA GLY A 827 0.40 18.88 2.60
C GLY A 827 0.00 20.29 3.06
N SER A 828 0.07 20.50 4.38
CA SER A 828 -0.20 21.78 5.05
C SER A 828 1.06 22.65 5.19
N SER A 829 0.90 23.94 5.52
CA SER A 829 2.05 24.80 5.83
C SER A 829 2.79 24.34 7.10
N TRP A 830 2.13 23.65 8.03
CA TRP A 830 2.80 22.93 9.13
C TRP A 830 3.86 21.95 8.63
N LEU A 831 3.55 21.18 7.58
CA LEU A 831 4.46 20.22 6.96
C LEU A 831 5.53 20.95 6.13
N TYR A 832 5.13 21.81 5.20
CA TYR A 832 6.07 22.51 4.31
C TYR A 832 7.02 23.47 5.03
N THR A 833 6.65 24.02 6.20
CA THR A 833 7.57 24.79 7.05
C THR A 833 8.77 23.96 7.54
N THR A 834 8.69 22.62 7.49
CA THR A 834 9.82 21.73 7.81
C THR A 834 10.66 21.33 6.59
N PHE A 835 10.27 21.70 5.37
CA PHE A 835 10.94 21.27 4.13
C PHE A 835 12.10 22.21 3.75
N VAL A 836 13.25 22.02 4.40
CA VAL A 836 14.55 22.62 4.00
C VAL A 836 15.67 21.54 4.07
N PRO A 837 15.55 20.43 3.32
CA PRO A 837 16.45 19.27 3.45
C PRO A 837 17.95 19.55 3.23
N HIS A 838 18.30 20.62 2.53
CA HIS A 838 19.68 21.07 2.30
C HIS A 838 20.27 21.90 3.44
N ASP A 839 19.45 22.57 4.25
CA ASP A 839 19.93 23.55 5.23
C ASP A 839 19.15 23.51 6.56
N MET A 840 19.06 22.30 7.12
CA MET A 840 18.36 22.04 8.37
C MET A 840 18.92 22.84 9.56
N ALA A 841 20.23 23.11 9.62
CA ALA A 841 20.83 23.95 10.66
C ALA A 841 20.26 25.39 10.65
N SER A 842 20.12 26.00 9.48
CA SER A 842 19.44 27.29 9.30
C SER A 842 17.96 27.23 9.68
N LEU A 843 17.26 26.17 9.27
CA LEU A 843 15.85 26.00 9.58
C LEU A 843 15.62 25.88 11.09
N ILE A 844 16.38 25.02 11.77
CA ILE A 844 16.32 24.83 13.22
C ILE A 844 16.58 26.15 13.95
N THR A 845 17.58 26.92 13.52
CA THR A 845 17.86 28.26 14.06
C THR A 845 16.68 29.22 13.86
N THR A 846 16.09 29.21 12.66
CA THR A 846 14.94 30.04 12.27
C THR A 846 13.66 29.70 13.05
N LEU A 847 13.51 28.43 13.47
CA LEU A 847 12.39 27.91 14.26
C LEU A 847 12.62 27.94 15.78
N GLY A 848 13.66 28.66 16.25
CA GLY A 848 13.90 28.92 17.68
C GLY A 848 14.92 27.98 18.35
N GLY A 849 15.72 27.27 17.57
CA GLY A 849 16.79 26.38 18.03
C GLY A 849 16.34 24.93 18.27
N PRO A 850 17.29 24.00 18.54
CA PRO A 850 17.03 22.56 18.58
C PRO A 850 15.88 22.16 19.52
N ASP A 851 15.83 22.69 20.73
CA ASP A 851 14.78 22.39 21.73
C ASP A 851 13.36 22.79 21.27
N GLN A 852 13.21 23.86 20.50
CA GLN A 852 11.91 24.29 19.99
C GLN A 852 11.54 23.51 18.73
N PHE A 853 12.51 23.22 17.88
CA PHE A 853 12.31 22.37 16.71
C PHE A 853 11.87 20.95 17.10
N VAL A 854 12.51 20.33 18.09
CA VAL A 854 12.12 19.01 18.62
C VAL A 854 10.69 19.00 19.14
N LYS A 855 10.29 20.02 19.92
CA LYS A 855 8.90 20.16 20.42
C LYS A 855 7.90 20.36 19.28
N ARG A 856 8.30 21.07 18.22
CA ARG A 856 7.47 21.34 17.04
C ARG A 856 7.25 20.07 16.21
N LEU A 857 8.29 19.26 16.02
CA LEU A 857 8.16 17.93 15.41
C LEU A 857 7.31 17.00 16.27
N ASP A 858 7.54 16.96 17.59
CA ASP A 858 6.71 16.16 18.51
C ASP A 858 5.23 16.53 18.38
N TYR A 859 4.91 17.84 18.33
CA TYR A 859 3.56 18.33 18.10
C TYR A 859 3.00 17.93 16.72
N LEU A 860 3.79 18.03 15.65
CA LEU A 860 3.39 17.63 14.29
C LEU A 860 3.01 16.14 14.23
N HIS A 861 3.81 15.27 14.85
CA HIS A 861 3.55 13.83 14.93
C HIS A 861 2.35 13.45 15.83
N GLU A 862 2.11 14.19 16.92
CA GLU A 862 1.15 13.80 17.97
C GLU A 862 -0.23 14.48 17.86
N SER A 863 -0.31 15.63 17.19
CA SER A 863 -1.56 16.40 17.03
C SER A 863 -2.55 15.79 16.02
N GLY A 864 -2.07 14.92 15.13
CA GLY A 864 -2.84 14.44 13.97
C GLY A 864 -2.72 15.32 12.72
N LEU A 865 -1.81 16.30 12.71
CA LEU A 865 -1.51 17.12 11.53
C LEU A 865 -0.68 16.37 10.48
N LEU A 866 0.23 15.49 10.91
CA LEU A 866 1.06 14.71 10.00
C LEU A 866 0.31 13.48 9.47
N TYR A 867 0.24 13.38 8.15
CA TYR A 867 -0.14 12.18 7.42
C TYR A 867 1.14 11.50 6.92
N ILE A 868 1.19 10.17 7.00
CA ILE A 868 2.35 9.35 6.56
C ILE A 868 2.01 8.59 5.26
N GLY A 869 0.76 8.65 4.79
CA GLY A 869 0.34 8.14 3.47
C GLY A 869 0.53 9.16 2.35
N ASP A 870 1.49 10.07 2.50
CA ASP A 870 1.92 11.13 1.57
C ASP A 870 3.41 11.42 1.84
N GLU A 871 4.20 11.55 0.78
CA GLU A 871 5.63 11.34 0.73
C GLU A 871 6.45 12.44 1.43
N GLN A 872 5.94 13.67 1.44
CA GLN A 872 6.60 14.75 2.19
C GLN A 872 6.50 14.53 3.71
N GLY A 873 5.62 13.62 4.17
CA GLY A 873 5.54 13.14 5.54
C GLY A 873 6.70 12.23 5.99
N PHE A 874 7.51 11.70 5.05
CA PHE A 874 8.60 10.78 5.36
C PHE A 874 9.77 11.44 6.10
N LEU A 875 10.31 12.54 5.55
CA LEU A 875 11.50 13.20 6.09
C LEU A 875 11.33 13.69 7.55
N PRO A 876 10.18 14.28 7.99
CA PRO A 876 9.94 14.67 9.39
C PRO A 876 10.24 13.58 10.44
N VAL A 877 10.02 12.30 10.12
CA VAL A 877 10.37 11.16 11.00
C VAL A 877 11.86 11.17 11.37
N PHE A 878 12.72 11.59 10.44
CA PHE A 878 14.17 11.56 10.56
C PHE A 878 14.80 12.93 10.92
N GLN A 879 14.06 14.03 10.87
CA GLN A 879 14.61 15.37 11.08
C GLN A 879 15.21 15.63 12.48
N TYR A 880 14.89 14.80 13.48
CA TYR A 880 15.52 14.88 14.82
C TYR A 880 17.05 14.64 14.78
N HIS A 881 17.58 13.98 13.74
CA HIS A 881 19.03 13.82 13.53
C HIS A 881 19.77 15.17 13.47
N TYR A 882 19.19 16.17 12.79
CA TYR A 882 19.75 17.52 12.66
C TYR A 882 19.65 18.35 13.95
N ALA A 883 18.80 17.93 14.90
CA ALA A 883 18.67 18.53 16.22
C ALA A 883 19.49 17.79 17.30
N GLY A 884 20.36 16.85 16.92
CA GLY A 884 21.17 16.06 17.85
C GLY A 884 20.35 15.06 18.68
N ARG A 885 19.21 14.60 18.15
CA ARG A 885 18.26 13.69 18.83
C ARG A 885 17.88 12.46 17.98
N PRO A 886 18.84 11.70 17.40
CA PRO A 886 18.55 10.55 16.56
C PRO A 886 17.72 9.45 17.28
N GLY A 887 17.79 9.39 18.61
CA GLY A 887 16.95 8.52 19.43
C GLY A 887 15.44 8.74 19.22
N LYS A 888 15.01 10.00 19.04
CA LYS A 888 13.61 10.31 18.72
C LYS A 888 13.20 9.86 17.31
N SER A 889 14.12 9.84 16.35
CA SER A 889 13.83 9.24 15.04
C SER A 889 13.68 7.72 15.13
N ALA A 890 14.46 7.05 15.99
CA ALA A 890 14.27 5.63 16.28
C ALA A 890 12.88 5.37 16.91
N GLU A 891 12.44 6.20 17.87
CA GLU A 891 11.08 6.18 18.44
C GLU A 891 10.00 6.34 17.37
N ARG A 892 10.10 7.36 16.50
CA ARG A 892 9.09 7.63 15.46
C ARG A 892 9.04 6.51 14.42
N ALA A 893 10.18 5.99 13.96
CA ALA A 893 10.24 4.84 13.05
C ALA A 893 9.55 3.60 13.65
N HIS A 894 9.92 3.22 14.88
CA HIS A 894 9.34 2.05 15.56
C HIS A 894 7.90 2.26 16.04
N TYR A 895 7.40 3.50 16.04
CA TYR A 895 5.98 3.81 16.22
C TYR A 895 5.19 3.68 14.92
N TYR A 896 5.67 4.24 13.80
CA TYR A 896 4.91 4.27 12.55
C TYR A 896 4.90 2.94 11.81
N ILE A 897 6.04 2.26 11.66
CA ILE A 897 6.13 1.03 10.86
C ILE A 897 5.13 -0.04 11.35
N PRO A 898 5.17 -0.54 12.61
CA PRO A 898 4.26 -1.60 13.04
C PRO A 898 2.80 -1.14 13.22
N ARG A 899 2.52 0.17 13.14
CA ARG A 899 1.16 0.73 13.28
C ARG A 899 0.47 0.92 11.93
N LEU A 900 1.22 1.33 10.91
CA LEU A 900 0.69 1.69 9.58
C LEU A 900 0.98 0.62 8.52
N PHE A 901 2.09 -0.11 8.67
CA PHE A 901 2.54 -1.10 7.69
C PHE A 901 2.34 -2.51 8.25
N ASN A 902 1.53 -3.33 7.57
CA ASN A 902 1.17 -4.66 8.04
C ASN A 902 0.74 -5.58 6.88
N THR A 903 0.47 -6.85 7.17
CA THR A 903 0.19 -7.89 6.15
C THR A 903 -1.30 -8.06 5.81
N THR A 904 -2.16 -7.10 6.16
CA THR A 904 -3.55 -7.09 5.69
C THR A 904 -3.65 -6.53 4.26
N LEU A 905 -4.83 -6.64 3.65
CA LEU A 905 -5.08 -6.11 2.30
C LEU A 905 -4.97 -4.59 2.22
N VAL A 906 -5.33 -3.87 3.31
CA VAL A 906 -5.08 -2.42 3.45
C VAL A 906 -3.57 -2.22 3.57
N GLY A 907 -2.99 -2.64 4.70
CA GLY A 907 -1.55 -2.90 4.85
C GLY A 907 -0.54 -1.76 4.69
N ILE A 908 -0.94 -0.63 4.10
CA ILE A 908 -0.21 0.63 3.92
C ILE A 908 -1.13 1.83 4.27
N PRO A 909 -0.60 3.03 4.60
CA PRO A 909 -1.40 4.14 5.13
C PRO A 909 -2.12 5.02 4.11
N GLY A 910 -1.85 4.86 2.82
CA GLY A 910 -2.41 5.61 1.69
C GLY A 910 -2.06 4.89 0.39
N ASN A 911 -2.13 5.60 -0.74
CA ASN A 911 -1.56 5.18 -2.02
C ASN A 911 -0.14 4.60 -1.84
N ASP A 912 0.26 3.65 -2.69
CA ASP A 912 1.65 3.18 -2.72
C ASP A 912 2.56 4.06 -3.61
N ASP A 913 1.98 4.93 -4.45
CA ASP A 913 2.62 5.90 -5.37
C ASP A 913 3.91 5.39 -6.02
N SER A 914 3.75 4.48 -6.99
CA SER A 914 4.81 3.74 -7.70
C SER A 914 5.77 2.93 -6.82
N GLY A 915 5.48 2.78 -5.53
CA GLY A 915 6.30 2.08 -4.55
C GLY A 915 6.95 2.98 -3.51
N ALA A 916 6.59 4.26 -3.41
CA ALA A 916 7.12 5.21 -2.43
C ALA A 916 6.86 4.75 -0.98
N MET A 917 5.65 4.26 -0.68
CA MET A 917 5.35 3.61 0.62
C MET A 917 6.20 2.35 0.83
N GLY A 918 6.43 1.57 -0.25
CA GLY A 918 7.26 0.37 -0.24
C GLY A 918 8.74 0.64 0.07
N SER A 919 9.34 1.64 -0.56
CA SER A 919 10.72 2.07 -0.31
C SER A 919 10.87 2.75 1.05
N PHE A 920 9.88 3.56 1.48
CA PHE A 920 9.87 4.16 2.82
C PHE A 920 9.95 3.10 3.92
N VAL A 921 9.09 2.07 3.86
CA VAL A 921 9.13 0.99 4.88
C VAL A 921 10.40 0.16 4.79
N ALA A 922 10.88 -0.17 3.58
CA ALA A 922 12.11 -0.96 3.41
C ALA A 922 13.35 -0.24 4.00
N LEU A 923 13.58 1.01 3.59
CA LEU A 923 14.71 1.83 4.05
C LEU A 923 14.63 2.12 5.56
N THR A 924 13.43 2.42 6.08
CA THR A 924 13.22 2.60 7.52
C THR A 924 13.51 1.32 8.30
N MET A 925 13.11 0.15 7.80
CA MET A 925 13.37 -1.14 8.46
C MET A 925 14.84 -1.56 8.39
N MET A 926 15.56 -1.12 7.37
CA MET A 926 17.02 -1.23 7.28
C MET A 926 17.76 -0.24 8.20
N GLY A 927 17.05 0.68 8.85
CA GLY A 927 17.66 1.67 9.74
C GLY A 927 18.46 2.76 9.02
N LEU A 928 18.24 2.95 7.71
CA LEU A 928 18.96 3.91 6.88
C LEU A 928 17.99 4.67 5.97
N PHE A 929 17.66 5.91 6.33
CA PHE A 929 16.77 6.73 5.52
C PHE A 929 17.55 7.82 4.74
N PRO A 930 17.41 7.94 3.42
CA PRO A 930 18.19 8.87 2.61
C PRO A 930 17.73 10.33 2.79
N ASN A 931 18.61 11.26 2.42
CA ASN A 931 18.24 12.64 2.08
C ASN A 931 18.61 12.90 0.61
N PRO A 932 17.74 12.54 -0.36
CA PRO A 932 18.10 12.46 -1.78
C PRO A 932 18.41 13.82 -2.40
N GLY A 933 19.46 13.88 -3.22
CA GLY A 933 20.13 15.12 -3.65
C GLY A 933 21.43 15.39 -2.87
N GLN A 934 21.76 14.56 -1.88
CA GLN A 934 22.96 14.62 -1.05
C GLN A 934 23.52 13.23 -0.75
N ASP A 935 24.82 13.13 -0.48
CA ASP A 935 25.48 11.91 -0.03
C ASP A 935 25.24 11.61 1.47
N VAL A 936 23.97 11.46 1.85
CA VAL A 936 23.53 11.32 3.25
C VAL A 936 22.46 10.24 3.42
N TYR A 937 22.72 9.36 4.39
CA TYR A 937 21.75 8.39 4.95
C TYR A 937 21.71 8.55 6.48
N LEU A 938 20.53 8.77 7.04
CA LEU A 938 20.29 8.98 8.47
C LEU A 938 20.13 7.63 9.18
N ILE A 939 20.87 7.42 10.28
CA ILE A 939 21.04 6.13 10.94
C ILE A 939 20.07 5.96 12.12
N THR A 940 19.15 5.01 11.98
CA THR A 940 18.34 4.45 13.07
C THR A 940 18.70 2.97 13.29
N PRO A 941 18.34 2.35 14.42
CA PRO A 941 18.46 0.90 14.57
C PRO A 941 17.59 0.18 13.54
N PRO A 942 18.10 -0.82 12.80
CA PRO A 942 17.26 -1.66 11.95
C PRO A 942 16.32 -2.55 12.77
N PHE A 943 15.23 -2.98 12.13
CA PHE A 943 14.19 -3.85 12.67
C PHE A 943 14.61 -5.33 12.72
N PHE A 944 15.86 -5.63 12.37
CA PHE A 944 16.45 -6.95 12.29
C PHE A 944 17.77 -6.97 13.08
N GLU A 945 18.21 -8.15 13.54
CA GLU A 945 19.52 -8.31 14.17
C GLU A 945 20.65 -7.92 13.23
N GLU A 946 20.57 -8.33 11.96
CA GLU A 946 21.56 -7.99 10.94
C GLU A 946 20.96 -8.04 9.55
N TRP A 947 21.37 -7.12 8.68
CA TRP A 947 21.16 -7.22 7.24
C TRP A 947 22.44 -6.87 6.49
N SER A 948 22.52 -7.34 5.25
CA SER A 948 23.61 -6.99 4.35
C SER A 948 23.14 -6.85 2.91
N ILE A 949 23.83 -5.99 2.15
CA ILE A 949 23.59 -5.76 0.73
C ILE A 949 24.87 -6.08 -0.03
N THR A 950 24.76 -6.84 -1.11
CA THR A 950 25.87 -7.03 -2.05
C THR A 950 25.65 -6.14 -3.26
N ASN A 951 26.51 -5.13 -3.44
CA ASN A 951 26.45 -4.25 -4.61
C ASN A 951 26.76 -5.08 -5.88
N PRO A 952 25.86 -5.13 -6.88
CA PRO A 952 25.99 -6.01 -8.04
C PRO A 952 27.11 -5.60 -9.01
N VAL A 953 27.62 -4.37 -8.92
CA VAL A 953 28.68 -3.83 -9.80
C VAL A 953 30.05 -4.00 -9.16
N THR A 954 30.20 -3.62 -7.89
CA THR A 954 31.50 -3.67 -7.19
C THR A 954 31.78 -5.03 -6.54
N GLY A 955 30.76 -5.86 -6.37
CA GLY A 955 30.81 -7.13 -5.64
C GLY A 955 31.12 -6.95 -4.15
N LYS A 956 30.98 -5.73 -3.62
CA LYS A 956 31.24 -5.41 -2.22
C LYS A 956 29.99 -5.62 -1.39
N LYS A 957 30.20 -6.03 -0.14
CA LYS A 957 29.13 -6.31 0.82
C LYS A 957 29.13 -5.27 1.92
N ALA A 958 28.05 -4.51 2.01
CA ALA A 958 27.74 -3.61 3.11
C ALA A 958 26.91 -4.38 4.16
N THR A 959 27.13 -4.17 5.45
CA THR A 959 26.42 -4.90 6.51
C THR A 959 26.13 -3.99 7.70
N VAL A 960 24.88 -3.94 8.14
CA VAL A 960 24.48 -3.28 9.39
C VAL A 960 24.01 -4.35 10.37
N ARG A 961 24.54 -4.32 11.60
CA ARG A 961 24.21 -5.29 12.66
C ARG A 961 24.00 -4.63 14.02
N ASN A 962 23.08 -5.18 14.79
CA ASN A 962 22.69 -4.73 16.12
C ASN A 962 23.30 -5.63 17.20
N ARG A 963 24.11 -5.07 18.10
CA ARG A 963 24.45 -5.68 19.40
C ARG A 963 23.38 -5.33 20.42
N ASN A 964 23.02 -6.29 21.25
CA ASN A 964 21.86 -6.24 22.17
C ASN A 964 20.52 -6.04 21.44
N PHE A 965 20.39 -6.58 20.21
CA PHE A 965 19.13 -6.59 19.48
C PHE A 965 18.00 -7.18 20.35
N ASP A 966 16.81 -6.59 20.24
CA ASP A 966 15.61 -7.04 20.91
C ASP A 966 14.38 -6.78 20.02
N ALA A 967 13.69 -7.85 19.64
CA ALA A 967 12.46 -7.80 18.85
C ALA A 967 11.28 -7.13 19.58
N GLY A 968 11.37 -6.95 20.90
CA GLY A 968 10.40 -6.19 21.71
C GLY A 968 10.61 -4.67 21.71
N TYR A 969 11.70 -4.19 21.10
CA TYR A 969 12.13 -2.78 21.12
C TYR A 969 12.36 -2.18 22.52
N GLU A 970 12.66 -3.01 23.54
CA GLU A 970 13.14 -2.52 24.84
C GLU A 970 14.51 -1.84 24.69
N ASN A 971 15.39 -2.38 23.84
CA ASN A 971 16.69 -1.79 23.49
C ASN A 971 16.58 -0.99 22.18
N LEU A 972 15.92 0.17 22.23
CA LEU A 972 15.63 0.98 21.04
C LEU A 972 16.73 1.99 20.67
N TYR A 973 17.62 2.38 21.58
CA TYR A 973 18.50 3.54 21.37
C TYR A 973 19.94 3.12 21.13
N ILE A 974 20.57 3.67 20.10
CA ILE A 974 22.01 3.49 19.84
C ILE A 974 22.80 4.13 21.00
N GLN A 975 23.65 3.33 21.65
CA GLN A 975 24.54 3.72 22.75
C GLN A 975 25.95 4.02 22.24
N SER A 976 26.37 3.31 21.20
CA SER A 976 27.63 3.49 20.49
C SER A 976 27.56 2.78 19.14
N ALA A 977 28.40 3.19 18.20
CA ALA A 977 28.55 2.50 16.92
C ALA A 977 30.04 2.28 16.59
N THR A 978 30.32 1.27 15.75
CA THR A 978 31.60 1.17 15.06
C THR A 978 31.38 0.97 13.56
N LEU A 979 32.26 1.58 12.76
CA LEU A 979 32.36 1.36 11.32
C LEU A 979 33.71 0.68 11.06
N ASP A 980 33.68 -0.54 10.54
CA ASP A 980 34.85 -1.42 10.36
C ASP A 980 35.69 -1.57 11.64
N GLY A 981 35.01 -1.70 12.78
CA GLY A 981 35.62 -1.85 14.10
C GLY A 981 36.25 -0.57 14.68
N LYS A 982 36.16 0.58 13.98
CA LYS A 982 36.58 1.89 14.51
C LYS A 982 35.37 2.60 15.10
N ALA A 983 35.56 3.31 16.22
CA ALA A 983 34.48 4.08 16.84
C ALA A 983 33.87 5.09 15.85
N TYR A 984 32.54 5.05 15.73
CA TYR A 984 31.77 5.90 14.82
C TYR A 984 30.71 6.64 15.64
N ARG A 985 30.63 7.96 15.46
CA ARG A 985 29.71 8.83 16.24
C ARG A 985 28.70 9.61 15.41
N LYS A 986 28.98 9.83 14.12
CA LYS A 986 28.04 10.51 13.22
C LYS A 986 26.71 9.76 13.20
N ASN A 987 25.61 10.50 13.27
CA ASN A 987 24.26 9.93 13.20
C ASN A 987 23.79 9.66 11.75
N TRP A 988 24.71 9.73 10.79
CA TRP A 988 24.50 9.57 9.36
C TRP A 988 25.71 8.91 8.71
N LEU A 989 25.56 8.39 7.49
CA LEU A 989 26.64 7.82 6.68
C LEU A 989 26.50 8.15 5.18
N THR A 990 27.56 7.88 4.41
CA THR A 990 27.69 8.15 2.97
C THR A 990 27.49 6.89 2.12
N HIS A 991 27.19 7.06 0.84
CA HIS A 991 26.98 5.99 -0.13
C HIS A 991 28.24 5.15 -0.40
N ASP A 992 29.43 5.69 -0.11
CA ASP A 992 30.70 4.96 -0.09
C ASP A 992 30.63 3.65 0.72
N PHE A 993 29.77 3.57 1.73
CA PHE A 993 29.49 2.34 2.48
C PHE A 993 28.98 1.19 1.60
N PHE A 994 28.12 1.49 0.62
CA PHE A 994 27.58 0.50 -0.32
C PHE A 994 28.55 0.20 -1.48
N LEU A 995 29.30 1.19 -1.95
CA LEU A 995 30.28 1.00 -3.03
C LEU A 995 31.50 0.17 -2.59
N ASN A 996 32.07 0.52 -1.43
CA ASN A 996 33.30 -0.11 -0.92
C ASN A 996 33.01 -1.35 -0.07
N GLY A 997 31.78 -1.47 0.45
CA GLY A 997 31.42 -2.40 1.51
C GLY A 997 31.94 -1.96 2.87
N GLY A 998 31.52 -2.66 3.91
CA GLY A 998 31.91 -2.37 5.29
C GLY A 998 30.91 -2.95 6.30
N VAL A 999 31.26 -2.85 7.59
CA VAL A 999 30.40 -3.29 8.69
C VAL A 999 30.12 -2.13 9.64
N LEU A 1000 28.87 -1.70 9.69
CA LEU A 1000 28.35 -0.82 10.74
C LEU A 1000 27.75 -1.68 11.85
N GLU A 1001 28.37 -1.64 13.03
CA GLU A 1001 27.88 -2.35 14.23
C GLU A 1001 27.34 -1.33 15.23
N LEU A 1002 26.03 -1.40 15.50
CA LEU A 1002 25.30 -0.53 16.43
C LEU A 1002 25.11 -1.26 17.76
N THR A 1003 25.47 -0.66 18.89
CA THR A 1003 25.18 -1.22 20.22
C THR A 1003 23.95 -0.56 20.80
N LEU A 1004 22.90 -1.34 21.04
CA LEU A 1004 21.60 -0.83 21.49
C LEU A 1004 21.43 -0.88 23.02
N GLY A 1005 20.51 -0.06 23.53
CA GLY A 1005 20.17 0.06 24.95
C GLY A 1005 18.83 0.77 25.18
N ARG A 1006 18.38 0.81 26.44
CA ARG A 1006 16.99 1.13 26.83
C ARG A 1006 16.63 2.61 26.96
N ASN A 1007 17.62 3.50 26.99
CA ASN A 1007 17.41 4.94 27.10
C ASN A 1007 18.22 5.65 26.02
N GLU A 1008 17.76 6.82 25.59
CA GLU A 1008 18.53 7.70 24.71
C GLU A 1008 19.93 8.01 25.31
N SER A 1009 20.93 8.14 24.44
CA SER A 1009 22.35 8.26 24.82
C SER A 1009 22.99 9.51 24.21
N ASP A 1010 24.26 9.77 24.55
CA ASP A 1010 25.06 10.86 23.98
C ASP A 1010 25.67 10.53 22.60
N TRP A 1011 25.28 9.41 21.96
CA TRP A 1011 25.71 9.07 20.61
C TRP A 1011 24.96 9.88 19.55
N GLY A 1012 25.68 10.46 18.59
CA GLY A 1012 25.03 11.18 17.48
C GLY A 1012 24.45 12.55 17.86
N THR A 1013 24.90 13.15 18.97
CA THR A 1013 24.29 14.37 19.56
C THR A 1013 25.16 15.62 19.48
N GLN A 1014 26.45 15.51 19.18
CA GLN A 1014 27.37 16.66 19.10
C GLN A 1014 27.28 17.33 17.73
N GLU A 1015 27.70 18.59 17.62
CA GLU A 1015 27.62 19.38 16.39
C GLU A 1015 28.38 18.73 15.22
N GLU A 1016 29.54 18.11 15.50
CA GLU A 1016 30.32 17.35 14.52
C GLU A 1016 29.74 15.97 14.16
N ASP A 1017 28.76 15.47 14.93
CA ASP A 1017 28.07 14.20 14.70
C ASP A 1017 26.82 14.37 13.81
N LEU A 1018 26.32 15.60 13.63
CA LEU A 1018 25.10 15.91 12.86
C LEU A 1018 25.30 15.71 11.35
N PRO A 1019 24.21 15.49 10.57
CA PRO A 1019 24.29 15.45 9.12
C PRO A 1019 24.59 16.85 8.56
N PRO A 1020 25.22 16.94 7.38
CA PRO A 1020 25.62 18.23 6.83
C PRO A 1020 24.42 19.14 6.58
N SER A 1021 24.64 20.44 6.66
CA SER A 1021 23.72 21.49 6.22
C SER A 1021 24.53 22.55 5.51
N MET A 1022 23.95 23.18 4.48
CA MET A 1022 24.63 24.17 3.66
C MET A 1022 25.25 25.30 4.50
N SER A 1023 24.51 25.87 5.46
CA SER A 1023 25.00 26.96 6.31
C SER A 1023 26.17 26.61 7.24
N THR A 1024 26.35 25.34 7.61
CA THR A 1024 27.41 24.90 8.55
C THR A 1024 28.56 24.16 7.86
N ASN A 1025 28.38 23.65 6.64
CA ASN A 1025 29.43 22.94 5.91
C ASN A 1025 30.33 23.91 5.12
N HIS A 1026 31.48 24.25 5.70
CA HIS A 1026 32.50 25.11 5.07
C HIS A 1026 33.01 24.65 3.69
N ARG A 1027 32.76 23.40 3.26
CA ARG A 1027 33.05 22.97 1.88
C ARG A 1027 32.04 23.51 0.87
N MET A 1028 30.75 23.50 1.19
CA MET A 1028 29.70 23.97 0.28
C MET A 1028 29.77 25.49 0.08
N THR A 1029 29.91 26.24 1.18
CA THR A 1029 29.75 27.70 1.16
C THR A 1029 30.98 28.49 0.69
N GLY A 1030 32.19 27.89 0.69
CA GLY A 1030 33.45 28.58 0.36
C GLY A 1030 33.83 29.76 1.28
N TYR A 1031 32.96 30.10 2.24
CA TYR A 1031 33.06 31.26 3.11
C TYR A 1031 32.75 30.86 4.56
N SER A 1032 33.63 31.27 5.47
CA SER A 1032 33.29 31.35 6.89
C SER A 1032 32.28 32.50 7.07
N LEU A 1033 30.99 32.17 7.18
CA LEU A 1033 30.01 33.10 7.73
C LEU A 1033 30.36 33.37 9.20
N LEU A 1034 30.61 34.63 9.52
CA LEU A 1034 31.00 35.17 10.84
C LEU A 1034 29.84 35.94 11.47
#